data_AF-A0AB74JJI7-F1
#
_entry.id   AF-A0AB74JJI7-F1
#
_cell.length_a   1.000
_cell.length_b   1.000
_cell.length_c   1.000
_cell.angle_alpha   90.00
_cell.angle_beta   90.00
_cell.angle_gamma   90.00
#
_symmetry.space_group_name_H-M   'P 1'
#
loop_
_entity.id
_entity.type
_entity.pdbx_description
1 polymer ?
#
loop_
_entity_poly.entity_id
_entity_poly.type
_entity_poly.pdbx_seq_one_letter_code
_entity_poly.pdbx_strand_id
1 'polypeptide(L)'
;MQLKNAVAALAFASIGGVNAFFRVNCAKIQVGRIDPIVNPGALAAHCHSIVGGSNIGVNATFDSLYNSECTSCEVSEDKSAYWTPNLYYQHANGSFEEVPHDGSVIYYLARGQNANDIVSFPKGFQMLSGNKALRAANQSGMTWGSSKYRNRPISDAVSYACLSAKGGPETPNLPADPRVCINGLRAQIHFQTCWNGRDLYKADNSHVAHMTQIDNGVCPPGYPYQFPHLFLETNYAVTKVSNLNDGGRFVFSQGDPTGYGFHGDFQNGWNDDVLKDAIATCLVDGQDDSGTIDDCPALLKHWNPQFSQNCPIRPPQINERATGMIDKLPGCIRVTDGPGAATAADMECPASVPQASISRTVDSTPRPTFNPSIGTEFGNKFNKVVGCGNDSYVNNGFRTLNALSTTLTGMTVEYCQTYCTKRGYQYSGLENGNQCYCDLAINPTAIVANQANFTKGCNIFCPGNRSEICGGAFYMSLYNNTDPAFKPTTDLTKSVIQLTVPVAPFNKTYVGCATEGSGGRALNSSTLINTNMTLAQCAAFAETKNTAFYGLENFNECYVGNGLASGAKIVDTATDISLSKCRYRCVGNFSQVCGGSGALSVYSNPAYKPVQIVPNVGKYNSKGCVQEPTTGGRALKGGSTTTTDMTVEKCIKYCLGKNFRFAGIEYGSQCYCGSQVEAGATTIKCDTSKLMLCPGNKYQFCGAGNLLNLYYASAL
;
A
#
# COMPACT_ATOMS: atom_id res chain seq x y z
N MET A 1 -8.74 1.02 19.13
CA MET A 1 -9.08 2.43 18.82
C MET A 1 -8.99 2.59 17.30
N GLN A 2 -10.03 2.12 16.59
CA GLN A 2 -10.13 2.13 15.13
C GLN A 2 -11.04 3.31 14.75
N LEU A 3 -10.46 4.33 14.11
CA LEU A 3 -11.18 5.50 13.61
C LEU A 3 -10.40 6.10 12.43
N LYS A 4 -10.03 5.27 11.44
CA LYS A 4 -9.48 5.73 10.16
C LYS A 4 -9.90 4.75 9.07
N ASN A 5 -10.30 5.29 7.92
CA ASN A 5 -10.83 4.62 6.71
C ASN A 5 -12.36 4.46 6.66
N ALA A 6 -13.10 5.45 7.14
CA ALA A 6 -14.29 5.86 6.41
C ALA A 6 -13.86 6.97 5.44
N VAL A 7 -13.14 6.62 4.37
CA VAL A 7 -13.40 7.32 3.12
C VAL A 7 -14.86 6.95 2.86
N ALA A 8 -15.78 7.85 3.21
CA ALA A 8 -17.16 7.69 2.82
C ALA A 8 -17.10 7.35 1.33
N ALA A 9 -17.65 6.20 0.95
CA ALA A 9 -17.88 5.91 -0.46
C ALA A 9 -18.74 7.06 -0.97
N LEU A 10 -18.07 8.07 -1.54
CA LEU A 10 -18.69 9.23 -2.14
C LEU A 10 -19.58 8.66 -3.24
N ALA A 11 -20.89 8.81 -3.06
CA ALA A 11 -21.83 8.48 -4.10
C ALA A 11 -21.42 9.30 -5.32
N PHE A 12 -20.87 8.62 -6.34
CA PHE A 12 -20.60 9.22 -7.63
C PHE A 12 -21.92 9.74 -8.19
N ALA A 13 -22.14 11.05 -8.13
CA ALA A 13 -23.05 11.67 -9.08
C ALA A 13 -22.40 11.50 -10.44
N SER A 14 -23.10 10.88 -11.38
CA SER A 14 -22.70 10.89 -12.79
C SER A 14 -22.52 12.33 -13.22
N ILE A 15 -21.28 12.76 -13.42
CA ILE A 15 -20.97 14.10 -13.87
C ILE A 15 -21.30 14.15 -15.38
N GLY A 16 -22.58 14.32 -15.71
CA GLY A 16 -23.04 14.32 -17.10
C GLY A 16 -22.40 15.44 -17.91
N GLY A 17 -21.85 15.11 -19.08
CA GLY A 17 -21.26 16.09 -20.01
C GLY A 17 -19.82 16.50 -19.70
N VAL A 18 -19.04 15.65 -19.01
CA VAL A 18 -17.59 15.79 -18.85
C VAL A 18 -16.89 14.83 -19.81
N ASN A 19 -15.86 15.34 -20.49
CA ASN A 19 -15.05 14.57 -21.43
C ASN A 19 -13.80 13.95 -20.76
N ALA A 20 -13.24 14.64 -19.75
CA ALA A 20 -12.15 14.15 -18.89
C ALA A 20 -12.05 15.02 -17.63
N PHE A 21 -11.58 14.48 -16.51
CA PHE A 21 -11.35 15.25 -15.29
C PHE A 21 -10.37 14.58 -14.32
N PHE A 22 -9.78 15.36 -13.42
CA PHE A 22 -9.16 14.83 -12.21
C PHE A 22 -9.69 15.58 -10.98
N ARG A 23 -9.66 14.93 -9.82
CA ARG A 23 -10.01 15.56 -8.55
C ARG A 23 -8.86 15.46 -7.56
N VAL A 24 -8.73 16.49 -6.74
CA VAL A 24 -7.74 16.59 -5.68
C VAL A 24 -8.47 16.66 -4.34
N ASN A 25 -8.33 15.62 -3.53
CA ASN A 25 -8.80 15.64 -2.15
C ASN A 25 -7.89 16.53 -1.31
N CYS A 26 -8.49 17.47 -0.57
CA CYS A 26 -7.76 18.35 0.32
C CYS A 26 -8.36 18.37 1.73
N ALA A 27 -7.51 18.24 2.75
CA ALA A 27 -7.89 18.36 4.14
C ALA A 27 -7.92 19.83 4.60
N LYS A 28 -8.64 20.11 5.69
CA LYS A 28 -8.66 21.43 6.32
C LYS A 28 -7.26 21.85 6.80
N ILE A 29 -6.75 22.98 6.30
CA ILE A 29 -5.44 23.53 6.69
C ILE A 29 -5.58 24.70 7.68
N GLN A 30 -6.69 25.45 7.63
CA GLN A 30 -6.94 26.59 8.51
C GLN A 30 -8.44 26.87 8.66
N VAL A 31 -8.84 27.42 9.81
CA VAL A 31 -10.19 27.96 10.06
C VAL A 31 -10.08 29.30 10.76
N GLY A 32 -10.76 30.31 10.24
CA GLY A 32 -10.78 31.64 10.85
C GLY A 32 -11.18 32.72 9.87
N ARG A 33 -11.18 33.98 10.34
CA ARG A 33 -11.48 35.16 9.52
C ARG A 33 -10.28 35.59 8.67
N ILE A 34 -9.90 34.72 7.75
CA ILE A 34 -8.74 34.86 6.86
C ILE A 34 -9.26 34.91 5.43
N ASP A 35 -8.91 35.99 4.73
CA ASP A 35 -9.24 36.20 3.32
C ASP A 35 -8.23 37.19 2.72
N PRO A 36 -7.10 36.70 2.17
CA PRO A 36 -6.08 37.55 1.59
C PRO A 36 -6.49 38.21 0.27
N ILE A 37 -7.58 37.76 -0.36
CA ILE A 37 -8.07 38.34 -1.62
C ILE A 37 -8.92 39.59 -1.31
N VAL A 38 -9.91 39.45 -0.43
CA VAL A 38 -10.87 40.51 -0.14
C VAL A 38 -10.37 41.45 0.96
N ASN A 39 -9.63 40.93 1.94
CA ASN A 39 -9.16 41.68 3.11
C ASN A 39 -7.64 41.50 3.32
N PRO A 40 -6.79 41.88 2.35
CA PRO A 40 -5.35 41.70 2.45
C PRO A 40 -4.78 42.39 3.69
N GLY A 41 -4.18 41.60 4.57
CA GLY A 41 -3.54 42.04 5.82
C GLY A 41 -4.50 42.35 6.96
N ALA A 42 -5.79 42.13 6.77
CA ALA A 42 -6.83 42.45 7.73
C ALA A 42 -7.67 41.21 8.09
N LEU A 43 -8.57 41.38 9.06
CA LEU A 43 -9.55 40.36 9.39
C LEU A 43 -10.61 40.31 8.30
N ALA A 44 -10.95 39.11 7.83
CA ALA A 44 -12.14 38.93 7.02
C ALA A 44 -13.40 39.27 7.84
N ALA A 45 -14.50 39.59 7.15
CA ALA A 45 -15.77 39.86 7.81
C ALA A 45 -16.27 38.61 8.58
N HIS A 46 -16.29 37.45 7.92
CA HIS A 46 -16.76 36.18 8.46
C HIS A 46 -15.69 35.09 8.37
N CYS A 47 -15.98 33.92 8.96
CA CYS A 47 -15.02 32.84 9.11
C CYS A 47 -15.03 31.89 7.90
N HIS A 48 -13.85 31.58 7.37
CA HIS A 48 -13.68 30.59 6.32
C HIS A 48 -13.14 29.27 6.86
N SER A 49 -13.46 28.19 6.17
CA SER A 49 -12.73 26.94 6.21
C SER A 49 -11.85 26.86 4.97
N ILE A 50 -10.56 26.61 5.17
CA ILE A 50 -9.54 26.74 4.11
C ILE A 50 -8.81 25.42 3.94
N VAL A 51 -8.54 25.04 2.68
CA VAL A 51 -7.72 23.89 2.28
C VAL A 51 -6.59 24.33 1.34
N GLY A 52 -5.49 23.57 1.29
CA GLY A 52 -4.37 23.80 0.38
C GLY A 52 -3.04 24.13 1.05
N GLY A 53 -2.31 25.11 0.51
CA GLY A 53 -0.96 25.47 0.94
C GLY A 53 -0.83 25.90 2.40
N SER A 54 0.18 25.38 3.10
CA SER A 54 0.39 25.59 4.54
C SER A 54 0.79 27.02 4.97
N ASN A 55 1.14 27.88 4.02
CA ASN A 55 1.43 29.31 4.25
C ASN A 55 0.21 30.21 4.06
N ILE A 56 -0.99 29.65 3.87
CA ILE A 56 -2.20 30.47 3.81
C ILE A 56 -2.33 31.34 5.07
N GLY A 57 -2.72 32.59 4.87
CA GLY A 57 -2.96 33.56 5.92
C GLY A 57 -3.43 34.89 5.38
N VAL A 58 -3.63 35.86 6.27
CA VAL A 58 -4.26 37.17 5.93
C VAL A 58 -3.52 37.96 4.84
N ASN A 59 -2.24 37.67 4.59
CA ASN A 59 -1.39 38.33 3.59
C ASN A 59 -0.84 37.36 2.53
N ALA A 60 -1.41 36.16 2.40
CA ALA A 60 -0.85 35.16 1.50
C ALA A 60 -0.85 35.65 0.04
N THR A 61 0.29 35.50 -0.62
CA THR A 61 0.48 35.75 -2.05
C THR A 61 0.65 34.43 -2.79
N PHE A 62 0.72 34.47 -4.13
CA PHE A 62 1.16 33.29 -4.89
C PHE A 62 2.50 32.78 -4.37
N ASP A 63 3.47 33.65 -4.12
CA ASP A 63 4.80 33.23 -3.67
C ASP A 63 4.74 32.60 -2.26
N SER A 64 3.89 33.12 -1.37
CA SER A 64 3.64 32.49 -0.07
C SER A 64 3.11 31.07 -0.25
N LEU A 65 2.08 30.91 -1.07
CA LEU A 65 1.42 29.61 -1.32
C LEU A 65 2.36 28.62 -2.01
N TYR A 66 2.97 29.00 -3.13
CA TYR A 66 3.95 28.20 -3.87
C TYR A 66 5.13 27.74 -3.00
N ASN A 67 5.59 28.61 -2.09
CA ASN A 67 6.64 28.31 -1.13
C ASN A 67 6.14 27.66 0.17
N SER A 68 4.89 27.18 0.23
CA SER A 68 4.43 26.42 1.39
C SER A 68 5.32 25.20 1.64
N GLU A 69 5.66 24.97 2.91
CA GLU A 69 6.41 23.76 3.31
C GLU A 69 5.66 22.48 2.93
N CYS A 70 4.33 22.50 3.05
CA CYS A 70 3.45 21.40 2.66
C CYS A 70 2.13 21.94 2.09
N THR A 71 1.32 21.05 1.51
CA THR A 71 -0.07 21.30 1.14
C THR A 71 -0.96 20.25 1.80
N SER A 72 -2.16 20.65 2.21
CA SER A 72 -3.18 19.72 2.70
C SER A 72 -3.93 19.03 1.56
N CYS A 73 -3.47 19.15 0.32
CA CYS A 73 -4.01 18.45 -0.85
C CYS A 73 -3.18 17.19 -1.19
N GLU A 74 -3.82 16.20 -1.80
CA GLU A 74 -3.19 14.92 -2.14
C GLU A 74 -2.16 14.99 -3.27
N VAL A 75 -2.08 16.12 -3.98
CA VAL A 75 -1.04 16.40 -4.98
C VAL A 75 -0.08 17.43 -4.38
N SER A 76 1.19 17.04 -4.17
CA SER A 76 2.19 17.90 -3.49
C SER A 76 2.49 19.22 -4.21
N GLU A 77 2.23 19.26 -5.51
CA GLU A 77 2.46 20.39 -6.41
C GLU A 77 1.27 21.35 -6.50
N ASP A 78 0.12 21.00 -5.91
CA ASP A 78 -0.98 21.93 -5.68
C ASP A 78 -0.86 22.55 -4.29
N LYS A 79 -0.23 23.73 -4.22
CA LYS A 79 -0.19 24.54 -3.00
C LYS A 79 -1.12 25.74 -3.07
N SER A 80 -2.06 25.74 -4.00
CA SER A 80 -3.11 26.75 -4.07
C SER A 80 -3.92 26.77 -2.79
N ALA A 81 -4.71 27.83 -2.58
CA ALA A 81 -5.64 27.92 -1.48
C ALA A 81 -7.07 28.01 -2.01
N TYR A 82 -7.95 27.24 -1.37
CA TYR A 82 -9.37 27.17 -1.67
C TYR A 82 -10.13 27.33 -0.37
N TRP A 83 -11.12 28.22 -0.33
CA TRP A 83 -11.90 28.40 0.88
C TRP A 83 -13.36 28.73 0.62
N THR A 84 -14.17 28.36 1.59
CA THR A 84 -15.62 28.56 1.62
C THR A 84 -16.03 29.04 3.02
N PRO A 85 -17.19 29.69 3.19
CA PRO A 85 -17.65 30.08 4.52
C PRO A 85 -17.89 28.84 5.39
N ASN A 86 -17.49 28.93 6.66
CA ASN A 86 -17.68 27.82 7.60
C ASN A 86 -19.17 27.62 7.91
N LEU A 87 -19.61 26.37 8.08
CA LEU A 87 -21.01 26.03 8.38
C LEU A 87 -21.20 25.80 9.88
N TYR A 88 -22.25 26.39 10.43
CA TYR A 88 -22.67 26.18 11.81
C TYR A 88 -24.11 25.64 11.86
N TYR A 89 -24.41 24.89 12.91
CA TYR A 89 -25.77 24.59 13.34
C TYR A 89 -26.14 25.58 14.45
N GLN A 90 -27.12 26.45 14.19
CA GLN A 90 -27.70 27.34 15.18
C GLN A 90 -28.76 26.58 15.98
N HIS A 91 -28.47 26.33 17.24
CA HIS A 91 -29.38 25.69 18.19
C HIS A 91 -30.55 26.61 18.56
N ALA A 92 -31.65 26.02 19.04
CA ALA A 92 -32.84 26.79 19.44
C ALA A 92 -32.59 27.72 20.65
N ASN A 93 -31.55 27.44 21.45
CA ASN A 93 -31.10 28.32 22.53
C ASN A 93 -30.27 29.53 22.03
N GLY A 94 -29.98 29.62 20.72
CA GLY A 94 -29.20 30.68 20.09
C GLY A 94 -27.70 30.41 19.95
N SER A 95 -27.15 29.34 20.54
CA SER A 95 -25.73 28.99 20.36
C SER A 95 -25.47 28.36 18.99
N PHE A 96 -24.20 28.36 18.55
CA PHE A 96 -23.78 27.83 17.27
C PHE A 96 -22.77 26.70 17.47
N GLU A 97 -22.98 25.56 16.82
CA GLU A 97 -22.05 24.45 16.78
C GLU A 97 -21.43 24.34 15.39
N GLU A 98 -20.10 24.35 15.26
CA GLU A 98 -19.43 24.06 13.98
C GLU A 98 -19.91 22.70 13.43
N VAL A 99 -20.42 22.65 12.20
CA VAL A 99 -20.78 21.39 11.56
C VAL A 99 -19.49 20.75 11.04
N PRO A 100 -19.07 19.58 11.56
CA PRO A 100 -17.74 19.05 11.24
C PRO A 100 -17.59 18.67 9.77
N HIS A 101 -16.43 18.95 9.18
CA HIS A 101 -16.00 18.42 7.89
C HIS A 101 -14.48 18.23 7.87
N ASP A 102 -13.99 17.30 7.05
CA ASP A 102 -12.56 16.93 7.01
C ASP A 102 -11.78 17.73 5.95
N GLY A 103 -12.46 18.50 5.10
CA GLY A 103 -11.89 19.31 4.05
C GLY A 103 -12.82 19.46 2.85
N SER A 104 -12.26 19.59 1.65
CA SER A 104 -12.98 19.79 0.40
C SER A 104 -12.34 18.99 -0.74
N VAL A 105 -13.13 18.65 -1.75
CA VAL A 105 -12.65 18.03 -2.99
C VAL A 105 -12.63 19.09 -4.08
N ILE A 106 -11.49 19.22 -4.75
CA ILE A 106 -11.26 20.20 -5.81
C ILE A 106 -11.26 19.47 -7.15
N TYR A 107 -12.20 19.78 -8.01
CA TYR A 107 -12.32 19.16 -9.34
C TYR A 107 -11.78 20.10 -10.41
N TYR A 108 -11.01 19.54 -11.33
CA TYR A 108 -10.55 20.18 -12.55
C TYR A 108 -11.19 19.44 -13.71
N LEU A 109 -12.20 20.06 -14.32
CA LEU A 109 -13.03 19.41 -15.31
C LEU A 109 -12.78 19.98 -16.70
N ALA A 110 -12.60 19.11 -17.69
CA ALA A 110 -12.64 19.48 -19.10
C ALA A 110 -14.11 19.58 -19.54
N ARG A 111 -14.62 20.81 -19.65
CA ARG A 111 -16.02 21.10 -20.00
C ARG A 111 -16.12 22.25 -21.01
N GLY A 112 -17.28 22.39 -21.66
CA GLY A 112 -17.50 23.40 -22.67
C GLY A 112 -16.98 23.01 -24.05
N GLN A 113 -17.27 23.83 -25.06
CA GLN A 113 -16.93 23.52 -26.45
C GLN A 113 -15.42 23.57 -26.74
N ASN A 114 -14.64 24.27 -25.91
CA ASN A 114 -13.19 24.39 -26.04
C ASN A 114 -12.46 23.56 -24.98
N ALA A 115 -13.06 22.44 -24.53
CA ALA A 115 -12.47 21.57 -23.50
C ALA A 115 -11.07 21.01 -23.88
N ASN A 116 -10.72 20.98 -25.17
CA ASN A 116 -9.39 20.57 -25.66
C ASN A 116 -8.38 21.72 -25.79
N ASP A 117 -8.77 22.97 -25.53
CA ASP A 117 -7.92 24.17 -25.61
C ASP A 117 -7.93 24.91 -24.26
N ILE A 118 -7.66 24.15 -23.21
CA ILE A 118 -7.60 24.64 -21.83
C ILE A 118 -6.17 25.10 -21.52
N VAL A 119 -6.04 26.25 -20.86
CA VAL A 119 -4.77 26.80 -20.39
C VAL A 119 -4.63 26.67 -18.87
N SER A 120 -3.41 26.61 -18.34
CA SER A 120 -3.16 26.63 -16.90
C SER A 120 -3.46 28.00 -16.28
N PHE A 121 -3.76 28.02 -14.97
CA PHE A 121 -3.92 29.28 -14.24
C PHE A 121 -2.57 30.02 -14.17
N PRO A 122 -2.49 31.28 -14.62
CA PRO A 122 -1.23 32.02 -14.56
C PRO A 122 -0.78 32.28 -13.12
N LYS A 123 0.53 32.46 -12.92
CA LYS A 123 1.10 32.86 -11.63
C LYS A 123 0.40 34.12 -11.10
N GLY A 124 -0.06 34.06 -9.86
CA GLY A 124 -0.79 35.18 -9.22
C GLY A 124 -2.28 35.24 -9.49
N PHE A 125 -2.84 34.32 -10.29
CA PHE A 125 -4.26 34.31 -10.59
C PHE A 125 -5.13 34.05 -9.34
N GLN A 126 -6.22 34.82 -9.22
CA GLN A 126 -7.19 34.75 -8.14
C GLN A 126 -8.60 34.97 -8.68
N MET A 127 -9.61 34.34 -8.05
CA MET A 127 -11.01 34.61 -8.37
C MET A 127 -11.94 34.25 -7.22
N LEU A 128 -13.12 34.86 -7.23
CA LEU A 128 -14.23 34.56 -6.32
C LEU A 128 -15.40 33.97 -7.11
N SER A 129 -16.18 33.09 -6.49
CA SER A 129 -17.45 32.63 -7.03
C SER A 129 -18.55 32.72 -5.99
N GLY A 130 -19.79 32.92 -6.42
CA GLY A 130 -20.93 33.18 -5.54
C GLY A 130 -20.98 34.62 -5.02
N ASN A 131 -21.87 34.88 -4.06
CA ASN A 131 -22.04 36.22 -3.49
C ASN A 131 -22.52 36.13 -2.05
N LYS A 132 -21.66 36.54 -1.11
CA LYS A 132 -21.90 36.47 0.36
C LYS A 132 -23.17 37.14 0.86
N ALA A 133 -23.70 38.14 0.14
CA ALA A 133 -24.85 38.93 0.58
C ALA A 133 -26.20 38.27 0.28
N LEU A 134 -26.27 37.30 -0.64
CA LEU A 134 -27.56 36.79 -1.12
C LEU A 134 -28.30 35.99 -0.07
N ARG A 135 -29.64 36.09 -0.09
CA ARG A 135 -30.56 35.31 0.77
C ARG A 135 -31.75 34.73 0.00
N ALA A 136 -31.79 34.88 -1.32
CA ALA A 136 -32.82 34.33 -2.18
C ALA A 136 -32.30 34.08 -3.60
N ALA A 137 -33.02 33.24 -4.37
CA ALA A 137 -32.70 32.92 -5.76
C ALA A 137 -32.77 34.15 -6.69
N ASN A 138 -32.10 34.05 -7.85
CA ASN A 138 -32.18 35.01 -8.97
C ASN A 138 -31.74 36.45 -8.67
N GLN A 139 -30.91 36.65 -7.64
CA GLN A 139 -30.38 37.97 -7.28
C GLN A 139 -29.00 38.29 -7.93
N SER A 140 -28.42 37.34 -8.67
CA SER A 140 -27.05 37.44 -9.24
C SER A 140 -26.98 37.82 -10.72
N GLY A 141 -28.12 38.06 -11.37
CA GLY A 141 -28.18 38.19 -12.83
C GLY A 141 -27.99 36.86 -13.57
N MET A 142 -27.73 36.95 -14.87
CA MET A 142 -27.62 35.82 -15.78
C MET A 142 -26.21 35.73 -16.35
N THR A 143 -25.77 34.53 -16.70
CA THR A 143 -24.60 34.35 -17.57
C THR A 143 -24.86 35.02 -18.93
N TRP A 144 -23.80 35.23 -19.69
CA TRP A 144 -23.94 35.62 -21.09
C TRP A 144 -24.66 34.51 -21.88
N GLY A 145 -25.43 34.90 -22.89
CA GLY A 145 -26.13 33.98 -23.78
C GLY A 145 -26.37 34.60 -25.16
N SER A 146 -26.75 33.76 -26.10
CA SER A 146 -27.10 34.13 -27.48
C SER A 146 -28.29 33.29 -27.96
N SER A 147 -28.75 33.51 -29.19
CA SER A 147 -29.79 32.67 -29.81
C SER A 147 -29.40 31.19 -29.93
N LYS A 148 -28.09 30.90 -30.04
CA LYS A 148 -27.56 29.52 -30.12
C LYS A 148 -27.23 28.93 -28.75
N TYR A 149 -26.79 29.75 -27.81
CA TYR A 149 -26.35 29.31 -26.48
C TYR A 149 -27.20 29.97 -25.40
N ARG A 150 -28.08 29.19 -24.77
CA ARG A 150 -28.91 29.69 -23.67
C ARG A 150 -28.04 30.20 -22.52
N ASN A 151 -28.50 31.24 -21.83
CA ASN A 151 -27.92 31.65 -20.55
C ASN A 151 -28.57 30.87 -19.38
N ARG A 152 -28.00 31.04 -18.19
CA ARG A 152 -28.44 30.46 -16.92
C ARG A 152 -28.26 31.47 -15.78
N PRO A 153 -29.08 31.45 -14.71
CA PRO A 153 -28.85 32.31 -13.55
C PRO A 153 -27.47 32.07 -12.95
N ILE A 154 -26.73 33.13 -12.62
CA ILE A 154 -25.39 32.98 -12.01
C ILE A 154 -25.47 32.30 -10.63
N SER A 155 -26.59 32.47 -9.91
CA SER A 155 -26.84 31.80 -8.63
C SER A 155 -26.82 30.27 -8.73
N ASP A 156 -27.01 29.72 -9.92
CA ASP A 156 -26.95 28.26 -10.14
C ASP A 156 -25.51 27.71 -10.08
N ALA A 157 -24.51 28.56 -9.90
CA ALA A 157 -23.16 28.15 -9.55
C ALA A 157 -23.08 27.51 -8.16
N VAL A 158 -24.09 27.72 -7.30
CA VAL A 158 -24.17 27.15 -5.95
C VAL A 158 -25.29 26.11 -5.89
N SER A 159 -24.98 24.94 -5.34
CA SER A 159 -25.98 23.91 -5.08
C SER A 159 -25.66 23.10 -3.83
N TYR A 160 -26.67 22.37 -3.34
CA TYR A 160 -26.60 21.53 -2.16
C TYR A 160 -27.20 20.16 -2.44
N ALA A 161 -26.68 19.13 -1.80
CA ALA A 161 -27.30 17.82 -1.80
C ALA A 161 -27.34 17.25 -0.39
N CYS A 162 -28.52 16.87 0.08
CA CYS A 162 -28.62 16.00 1.24
C CYS A 162 -28.25 14.57 0.85
N LEU A 163 -27.19 14.06 1.47
CA LEU A 163 -26.71 12.71 1.24
C LEU A 163 -27.62 11.75 2.01
N SER A 164 -28.19 10.77 1.31
CA SER A 164 -29.04 9.72 1.88
C SER A 164 -28.75 8.37 1.20
N ALA A 165 -29.37 7.28 1.64
CA ALA A 165 -29.23 5.96 1.00
C ALA A 165 -29.70 5.94 -0.47
N LYS A 166 -30.53 6.91 -0.88
CA LYS A 166 -30.82 7.23 -2.28
C LYS A 166 -30.33 8.66 -2.56
N GLY A 167 -29.60 8.88 -3.64
CA GLY A 167 -29.19 10.23 -4.03
C GLY A 167 -30.41 11.13 -4.22
N GLY A 168 -30.49 12.22 -3.46
CA GLY A 168 -31.47 13.28 -3.67
C GLY A 168 -31.03 14.23 -4.79
N PRO A 169 -31.96 14.98 -5.42
CA PRO A 169 -31.58 16.01 -6.37
C PRO A 169 -30.80 17.14 -5.69
N GLU A 170 -29.97 17.83 -6.45
CA GLU A 170 -29.34 19.06 -5.98
C GLU A 170 -30.40 20.16 -5.81
N THR A 171 -30.28 20.95 -4.74
CA THR A 171 -31.15 22.07 -4.41
C THR A 171 -30.36 23.38 -4.41
N PRO A 172 -30.98 24.52 -4.74
CA PRO A 172 -30.28 25.81 -4.79
C PRO A 172 -30.08 26.45 -3.39
N ASN A 173 -30.61 25.82 -2.34
CA ASN A 173 -30.64 26.35 -0.98
C ASN A 173 -30.40 25.24 0.05
N LEU A 174 -30.05 25.65 1.28
CA LEU A 174 -29.92 24.78 2.43
C LEU A 174 -31.26 24.09 2.76
N PRO A 175 -31.25 22.86 3.29
CA PRO A 175 -32.47 22.18 3.70
C PRO A 175 -33.12 22.93 4.87
N ALA A 176 -34.42 23.16 4.79
CA ALA A 176 -35.19 23.79 5.86
C ALA A 176 -35.19 22.93 7.16
N ASP A 177 -35.18 21.60 7.01
CA ASP A 177 -35.00 20.65 8.10
C ASP A 177 -33.63 19.97 7.98
N PRO A 178 -32.65 20.32 8.83
CA PRO A 178 -31.32 19.71 8.85
C PRO A 178 -31.32 18.18 8.95
N ARG A 179 -32.37 17.58 9.53
CA ARG A 179 -32.45 16.12 9.77
C ARG A 179 -32.64 15.30 8.50
N VAL A 180 -33.01 15.92 7.39
CA VAL A 180 -33.18 15.21 6.09
C VAL A 180 -31.84 14.78 5.46
N CYS A 181 -30.73 15.40 5.89
CA CYS A 181 -29.37 15.10 5.45
C CYS A 181 -28.74 13.94 6.28
N ILE A 182 -29.37 12.76 6.27
CA ILE A 182 -29.03 11.64 7.18
C ILE A 182 -27.59 11.10 7.05
N ASN A 183 -26.97 11.21 5.87
CA ASN A 183 -25.58 10.78 5.63
C ASN A 183 -24.62 11.98 5.44
N GLY A 184 -25.10 13.21 5.67
CA GLY A 184 -24.34 14.44 5.49
C GLY A 184 -25.00 15.43 4.52
N LEU A 185 -24.46 16.64 4.50
CA LEU A 185 -24.82 17.72 3.59
C LEU A 185 -23.62 18.00 2.70
N ARG A 186 -23.81 17.96 1.38
CA ARG A 186 -22.82 18.42 0.42
C ARG A 186 -23.15 19.83 -0.03
N ALA A 187 -22.19 20.74 0.07
CA ALA A 187 -22.25 22.08 -0.52
C ALA A 187 -21.30 22.14 -1.72
N GLN A 188 -21.77 22.74 -2.81
CA GLN A 188 -21.14 22.70 -4.12
C GLN A 188 -21.00 24.12 -4.66
N ILE A 189 -19.85 24.44 -5.25
CA ILE A 189 -19.68 25.72 -5.96
C ILE A 189 -18.84 25.58 -7.23
N HIS A 190 -19.38 26.12 -8.32
CA HIS A 190 -18.73 26.24 -9.62
C HIS A 190 -18.03 27.58 -9.73
N PHE A 191 -16.78 27.60 -10.20
CA PHE A 191 -16.08 28.83 -10.51
C PHE A 191 -16.24 29.22 -11.99
N GLN A 192 -15.89 30.45 -12.28
CA GLN A 192 -15.80 30.96 -13.63
C GLN A 192 -14.68 30.23 -14.39
N THR A 193 -14.89 29.97 -15.68
CA THR A 193 -13.95 29.21 -16.51
C THR A 193 -13.29 30.09 -17.57
N CYS A 194 -13.96 31.17 -17.96
CA CYS A 194 -13.53 32.01 -19.06
C CYS A 194 -12.71 33.19 -18.53
N TRP A 195 -11.53 33.40 -19.10
CA TRP A 195 -10.59 34.44 -18.68
C TRP A 195 -10.31 35.44 -19.80
N ASN A 196 -10.17 36.70 -19.44
CA ASN A 196 -9.95 37.79 -20.39
C ASN A 196 -8.53 37.83 -20.99
N GLY A 197 -7.63 36.96 -20.53
CA GLY A 197 -6.26 36.83 -21.05
C GLY A 197 -5.26 37.85 -20.52
N ARG A 198 -5.66 38.73 -19.61
CA ARG A 198 -4.81 39.84 -19.16
C ARG A 198 -4.75 39.99 -17.65
N ASP A 199 -5.88 40.09 -16.98
CA ASP A 199 -5.91 40.47 -15.56
C ASP A 199 -5.88 39.24 -14.66
N LEU A 200 -4.98 39.23 -13.68
CA LEU A 200 -4.85 38.12 -12.73
C LEU A 200 -5.90 38.17 -11.61
N TYR A 201 -6.40 39.36 -11.31
CA TYR A 201 -7.46 39.61 -10.33
C TYR A 201 -8.11 40.97 -10.58
N LYS A 202 -9.43 41.05 -10.40
CA LYS A 202 -10.17 42.29 -10.23
C LYS A 202 -11.20 42.15 -9.12
N ALA A 203 -11.35 43.18 -8.29
CA ALA A 203 -12.27 43.17 -7.15
C ALA A 203 -13.76 43.07 -7.57
N ASP A 204 -14.10 43.50 -8.78
CA ASP A 204 -15.43 43.33 -9.38
C ASP A 204 -15.61 42.00 -10.12
N ASN A 205 -14.57 41.15 -10.11
CA ASN A 205 -14.49 39.85 -10.77
C ASN A 205 -14.65 39.88 -12.30
N SER A 206 -14.59 41.06 -12.94
CA SER A 206 -14.79 41.22 -14.40
C SER A 206 -13.64 40.69 -15.26
N HIS A 207 -12.58 40.14 -14.65
CA HIS A 207 -11.52 39.45 -15.36
C HIS A 207 -11.88 38.01 -15.73
N VAL A 208 -12.93 37.46 -15.10
CA VAL A 208 -13.43 36.12 -15.34
C VAL A 208 -14.93 36.12 -15.63
N ALA A 209 -15.40 35.08 -16.32
CA ALA A 209 -16.82 34.87 -16.56
C ALA A 209 -17.18 33.37 -16.52
N HIS A 210 -18.39 33.08 -16.07
CA HIS A 210 -18.98 31.75 -16.28
C HIS A 210 -19.23 31.52 -17.77
N MET A 211 -19.19 30.25 -18.18
CA MET A 211 -19.71 29.88 -19.49
C MET A 211 -21.24 30.09 -19.54
N THR A 212 -21.81 30.02 -20.74
CA THR A 212 -23.25 30.24 -20.97
C THR A 212 -24.17 29.40 -20.06
N GLN A 213 -23.75 28.20 -19.64
CA GLN A 213 -24.52 27.31 -18.74
C GLN A 213 -23.85 27.12 -17.37
N ILE A 214 -23.07 28.10 -16.90
CA ILE A 214 -22.23 28.04 -15.67
C ILE A 214 -20.96 27.23 -15.89
N ASP A 215 -21.11 25.92 -16.01
CA ASP A 215 -20.03 24.94 -16.11
C ASP A 215 -19.93 24.30 -17.51
N ASN A 216 -20.80 24.69 -18.44
CA ASN A 216 -20.78 24.20 -19.82
C ASN A 216 -21.19 25.28 -20.83
N GLY A 217 -21.05 24.97 -22.12
CA GLY A 217 -21.35 25.85 -23.24
C GLY A 217 -20.11 26.57 -23.77
N VAL A 218 -20.21 27.88 -24.00
CA VAL A 218 -19.12 28.69 -24.56
C VAL A 218 -18.77 29.88 -23.68
N CYS A 219 -17.54 30.36 -23.84
CA CYS A 219 -17.10 31.60 -23.22
C CYS A 219 -17.71 32.84 -23.88
N PRO A 220 -18.07 33.87 -23.08
CA PRO A 220 -18.56 35.12 -23.63
C PRO A 220 -17.51 35.85 -24.48
N PRO A 221 -17.93 36.73 -25.41
CA PRO A 221 -17.03 37.63 -26.10
C PRO A 221 -16.16 38.44 -25.13
N GLY A 222 -14.86 38.55 -25.42
CA GLY A 222 -13.88 39.22 -24.55
C GLY A 222 -13.14 38.30 -23.57
N TYR A 223 -13.49 37.01 -23.52
CA TYR A 223 -12.83 36.01 -22.68
C TYR A 223 -12.30 34.86 -23.55
N PRO A 224 -11.16 35.07 -24.23
CA PRO A 224 -10.66 34.15 -25.25
C PRO A 224 -10.02 32.87 -24.67
N TYR A 225 -9.67 32.85 -23.39
CA TYR A 225 -9.00 31.71 -22.76
C TYR A 225 -9.95 30.95 -21.83
N GLN A 226 -9.81 29.63 -21.82
CA GLN A 226 -10.56 28.74 -20.95
C GLN A 226 -9.61 28.07 -19.96
N PHE A 227 -9.90 28.16 -18.66
CA PHE A 227 -9.23 27.38 -17.62
C PHE A 227 -9.88 25.99 -17.48
N PRO A 228 -9.25 25.04 -16.75
CA PRO A 228 -9.99 23.89 -16.26
C PRO A 228 -11.18 24.39 -15.46
N HIS A 229 -12.36 23.78 -15.64
CA HIS A 229 -13.52 24.17 -14.86
C HIS A 229 -13.30 23.74 -13.41
N LEU A 230 -13.02 24.73 -12.55
CA LEU A 230 -12.79 24.53 -11.14
C LEU A 230 -14.13 24.39 -10.41
N PHE A 231 -14.29 23.26 -9.73
CA PHE A 231 -15.51 22.94 -9.00
C PHE A 231 -15.15 22.40 -7.61
N LEU A 232 -15.77 22.97 -6.57
CA LEU A 232 -15.48 22.63 -5.18
C LEU A 232 -16.67 21.91 -4.55
N GLU A 233 -16.39 20.80 -3.86
CA GLU A 233 -17.37 20.11 -3.02
C GLU A 233 -16.89 20.05 -1.57
N THR A 234 -17.77 20.39 -0.63
CA THR A 234 -17.52 20.24 0.81
C THR A 234 -18.62 19.39 1.43
N ASN A 235 -18.23 18.28 2.06
CA ASN A 235 -19.16 17.38 2.75
C ASN A 235 -19.13 17.61 4.24
N TYR A 236 -20.25 18.06 4.78
CA TYR A 236 -20.46 18.28 6.20
C TYR A 236 -21.06 17.03 6.85
N ALA A 237 -20.41 16.56 7.91
CA ALA A 237 -20.82 15.42 8.73
C ALA A 237 -21.94 15.83 9.70
N VAL A 238 -23.12 16.07 9.14
CA VAL A 238 -24.34 16.49 9.87
C VAL A 238 -24.64 15.59 11.07
N THR A 239 -24.40 14.28 10.95
CA THR A 239 -24.61 13.29 12.02
C THR A 239 -23.71 13.47 13.24
N LYS A 240 -22.67 14.30 13.16
CA LYS A 240 -21.77 14.61 14.28
C LYS A 240 -22.17 15.87 15.06
N VAL A 241 -23.22 16.59 14.64
CA VAL A 241 -23.79 17.68 15.42
C VAL A 241 -24.44 17.13 16.69
N SER A 242 -24.23 17.80 17.82
CA SER A 242 -24.60 17.30 19.15
C SER A 242 -26.08 17.02 19.35
N ASN A 243 -26.97 17.85 18.77
CA ASN A 243 -28.42 17.66 18.84
C ASN A 243 -29.15 18.36 17.68
N LEU A 244 -29.60 17.58 16.70
CA LEU A 244 -30.41 18.07 15.57
C LEU A 244 -31.92 18.13 15.86
N ASN A 245 -32.37 17.69 17.04
CA ASN A 245 -33.80 17.58 17.38
C ASN A 245 -34.32 18.75 18.21
N ASP A 246 -33.51 19.77 18.47
CA ASP A 246 -33.88 20.94 19.25
C ASP A 246 -34.65 22.00 18.45
N GLY A 247 -34.83 21.81 17.14
CA GLY A 247 -35.50 22.77 16.25
C GLY A 247 -34.57 23.84 15.67
N GLY A 248 -33.25 23.66 15.79
CA GLY A 248 -32.25 24.52 15.17
C GLY A 248 -32.16 24.41 13.65
N ARG A 249 -31.16 25.09 13.08
CA ARG A 249 -30.98 25.23 11.62
C ARG A 249 -29.53 25.41 11.21
N PHE A 250 -29.24 25.15 9.94
CA PHE A 250 -27.93 25.47 9.37
C PHE A 250 -27.78 26.96 9.08
N VAL A 251 -26.60 27.51 9.36
CA VAL A 251 -26.23 28.91 9.12
C VAL A 251 -24.76 28.96 8.69
N PHE A 252 -24.48 29.52 7.52
CA PHE A 252 -23.09 29.82 7.15
C PHE A 252 -22.56 31.04 7.91
N SER A 253 -21.26 31.07 8.13
CA SER A 253 -20.55 32.05 8.97
C SER A 253 -20.81 33.53 8.66
N GLN A 254 -21.18 33.87 7.42
CA GLN A 254 -21.63 35.19 6.97
C GLN A 254 -23.09 35.51 7.34
N GLY A 255 -23.69 34.71 8.23
CA GLY A 255 -25.03 34.91 8.76
C GLY A 255 -26.13 34.48 7.79
N ASP A 256 -25.87 33.48 6.95
CA ASP A 256 -26.80 33.01 5.93
C ASP A 256 -27.46 31.67 6.33
N PRO A 257 -28.74 31.66 6.75
CA PRO A 257 -29.49 30.44 7.00
C PRO A 257 -30.15 29.85 5.74
N THR A 258 -30.06 30.54 4.59
CA THR A 258 -30.76 30.16 3.35
C THR A 258 -29.87 29.37 2.40
N GLY A 259 -28.56 29.61 2.40
CA GLY A 259 -27.57 28.98 1.52
C GLY A 259 -27.25 29.79 0.26
N TYR A 260 -28.09 30.75 -0.15
CA TYR A 260 -27.84 31.51 -1.37
C TYR A 260 -26.57 32.38 -1.30
N GLY A 261 -26.10 32.70 -0.09
CA GLY A 261 -24.89 33.46 0.17
C GLY A 261 -23.61 32.63 0.17
N PHE A 262 -23.67 31.33 -0.11
CA PHE A 262 -22.46 30.52 -0.22
C PHE A 262 -21.59 31.00 -1.38
N HIS A 263 -20.29 30.99 -1.13
CA HIS A 263 -19.28 31.51 -2.03
C HIS A 263 -18.00 30.70 -1.83
N GLY A 264 -17.08 30.88 -2.76
CA GLY A 264 -15.80 30.21 -2.74
C GLY A 264 -14.75 31.10 -3.35
N ASP A 265 -13.54 30.90 -2.88
CA ASP A 265 -12.39 31.71 -3.24
C ASP A 265 -11.26 30.79 -3.69
N PHE A 266 -10.54 31.24 -4.70
CA PHE A 266 -9.39 30.54 -5.24
C PHE A 266 -8.21 31.47 -5.38
N GLN A 267 -7.07 31.05 -4.85
CA GLN A 267 -5.78 31.68 -5.09
C GLN A 267 -4.80 30.63 -5.60
N ASN A 268 -4.29 30.84 -6.81
CA ASN A 268 -3.38 29.91 -7.45
C ASN A 268 -2.07 29.76 -6.65
N GLY A 269 -1.63 28.52 -6.49
CA GLY A 269 -0.34 28.13 -5.94
C GLY A 269 0.20 26.84 -6.58
N TRP A 270 -0.32 26.48 -7.76
CA TRP A 270 0.15 25.32 -8.53
C TRP A 270 1.58 25.51 -9.03
N ASN A 271 2.30 24.38 -9.11
CA ASN A 271 3.41 24.26 -10.03
C ASN A 271 2.89 24.26 -11.47
N ASP A 272 3.23 25.30 -12.22
CA ASP A 272 2.71 25.55 -13.56
C ASP A 272 3.08 24.42 -14.56
N ASP A 273 4.30 23.90 -14.48
CA ASP A 273 4.74 22.81 -15.38
C ASP A 273 3.94 21.53 -15.14
N VAL A 274 3.67 21.21 -13.86
CA VAL A 274 2.92 20.01 -13.46
C VAL A 274 1.45 20.15 -13.82
N LEU A 275 0.84 21.33 -13.60
CA LEU A 275 -0.54 21.57 -13.99
C LEU A 275 -0.70 21.54 -15.53
N LYS A 276 0.25 22.10 -16.28
CA LYS A 276 0.25 22.02 -17.75
C LYS A 276 0.36 20.58 -18.25
N ASP A 277 1.25 19.78 -17.66
CA ASP A 277 1.36 18.35 -17.98
C ASP A 277 0.02 17.63 -17.69
N ALA A 278 -0.57 17.86 -16.51
CA ALA A 278 -1.85 17.27 -16.15
C ALA A 278 -3.00 17.70 -17.07
N ILE A 279 -3.06 18.97 -17.50
CA ILE A 279 -4.04 19.43 -18.50
C ILE A 279 -3.82 18.69 -19.83
N ALA A 280 -2.58 18.59 -20.29
CA ALA A 280 -2.24 17.99 -21.57
C ALA A 280 -2.42 16.46 -21.61
N THR A 281 -2.32 15.77 -20.47
CA THR A 281 -2.38 14.31 -20.43
C THR A 281 -3.64 13.75 -19.78
N CYS A 282 -4.27 14.48 -18.87
CA CYS A 282 -5.37 13.97 -18.03
C CYS A 282 -6.70 14.71 -18.23
N LEU A 283 -6.70 15.91 -18.84
CA LEU A 283 -7.92 16.63 -19.21
C LEU A 283 -8.24 16.51 -20.70
N VAL A 284 -7.82 15.41 -21.33
CA VAL A 284 -8.06 15.09 -22.73
C VAL A 284 -9.11 13.99 -22.84
N ASP A 285 -10.11 14.22 -23.70
CA ASP A 285 -11.25 13.33 -23.92
C ASP A 285 -10.83 11.85 -24.12
N GLY A 286 -11.39 10.95 -23.30
CA GLY A 286 -11.13 9.51 -23.34
C GLY A 286 -9.81 9.03 -22.71
N GLN A 287 -9.09 9.89 -21.97
CA GLN A 287 -7.85 9.51 -21.25
C GLN A 287 -8.06 9.26 -19.74
N ASP A 288 -8.87 10.08 -19.05
CA ASP A 288 -9.21 9.88 -17.63
C ASP A 288 -10.67 10.28 -17.35
N ASP A 289 -11.52 9.25 -17.24
CA ASP A 289 -12.94 9.38 -16.90
C ASP A 289 -13.23 8.97 -15.45
N SER A 290 -12.23 8.47 -14.72
CA SER A 290 -12.39 8.00 -13.33
C SER A 290 -12.27 9.16 -12.34
N GLY A 291 -11.47 10.16 -12.70
CA GLY A 291 -11.17 11.32 -11.87
C GLY A 291 -10.21 11.02 -10.73
N THR A 292 -9.56 9.86 -10.72
CA THR A 292 -8.64 9.46 -9.66
C THR A 292 -7.20 9.78 -10.02
N ILE A 293 -6.40 10.23 -9.04
CA ILE A 293 -5.00 10.62 -9.28
C ILE A 293 -4.14 9.46 -9.84
N ASP A 294 -4.51 8.21 -9.53
CA ASP A 294 -3.83 7.01 -10.01
C ASP A 294 -3.86 6.85 -11.53
N ASP A 295 -4.92 7.34 -12.18
CA ASP A 295 -5.12 7.26 -13.62
C ASP A 295 -4.48 8.44 -14.39
N CYS A 296 -3.91 9.42 -13.67
CA CYS A 296 -3.23 10.57 -14.24
C CYS A 296 -1.71 10.50 -14.03
N PRO A 297 -0.90 10.03 -15.01
CA PRO A 297 0.54 9.83 -14.86
C PRO A 297 1.34 11.09 -14.51
N ALA A 298 0.85 12.26 -14.93
CA ALA A 298 1.42 13.56 -14.58
C ALA A 298 1.34 13.80 -13.07
N LEU A 299 0.20 13.49 -12.45
CA LEU A 299 -0.07 13.74 -11.03
C LEU A 299 0.36 12.59 -10.12
N LEU A 300 0.34 11.34 -10.61
CA LEU A 300 0.72 10.15 -9.82
C LEU A 300 2.12 10.27 -9.20
N LYS A 301 3.07 10.92 -9.90
CA LYS A 301 4.44 11.16 -9.41
C LYS A 301 4.48 12.06 -8.16
N HIS A 302 3.44 12.86 -7.98
CA HIS A 302 3.28 13.86 -6.92
C HIS A 302 2.17 13.48 -5.94
N TRP A 303 1.59 12.28 -6.08
CA TRP A 303 0.50 11.83 -5.24
C TRP A 303 0.99 11.42 -3.86
N ASN A 304 0.32 11.96 -2.85
CA ASN A 304 0.55 11.66 -1.45
C ASN A 304 -0.79 11.34 -0.77
N PRO A 305 -1.18 10.06 -0.62
CA PRO A 305 -2.40 9.68 0.08
C PRO A 305 -2.40 10.00 1.58
N GLN A 306 -1.26 10.44 2.15
CA GLN A 306 -1.11 10.83 3.56
C GLN A 306 -1.04 12.36 3.74
N PHE A 307 -1.53 13.13 2.76
CA PHE A 307 -1.53 14.59 2.76
C PHE A 307 -2.03 15.24 4.06
N SER A 308 -3.10 14.71 4.66
CA SER A 308 -3.68 15.26 5.90
C SER A 308 -2.79 15.05 7.13
N GLN A 309 -1.96 14.02 7.11
CA GLN A 309 -0.99 13.72 8.16
C GLN A 309 0.30 14.50 7.96
N ASN A 310 0.74 14.64 6.71
CA ASN A 310 1.95 15.38 6.35
C ASN A 310 1.76 16.89 6.44
N CYS A 311 0.55 17.37 6.18
CA CYS A 311 0.17 18.77 6.29
C CYS A 311 -1.11 18.93 7.13
N PRO A 312 -0.99 18.74 8.46
CA PRO A 312 -2.09 18.93 9.38
C PRO A 312 -2.45 20.42 9.49
N ILE A 313 -3.66 20.66 10.01
CA ILE A 313 -4.16 22.01 10.33
C ILE A 313 -3.11 22.85 11.06
N ARG A 314 -2.90 24.09 10.58
CA ARG A 314 -1.98 25.04 11.19
C ARG A 314 -2.58 25.64 12.46
N PRO A 315 -1.75 26.13 13.40
CA PRO A 315 -2.25 26.92 14.52
C PRO A 315 -3.13 28.09 14.04
N PRO A 316 -4.21 28.44 14.78
CA PRO A 316 -5.06 29.56 14.42
C PRO A 316 -4.27 30.87 14.33
N GLN A 317 -4.44 31.60 13.22
CA GLN A 317 -3.84 32.93 13.04
C GLN A 317 -4.70 34.05 13.63
N ILE A 318 -5.99 33.81 13.86
CA ILE A 318 -6.89 34.80 14.44
C ILE A 318 -7.17 34.38 15.88
N ASN A 319 -6.94 35.27 16.84
CA ASN A 319 -7.26 35.04 18.25
C ASN A 319 -8.77 35.21 18.49
N GLU A 320 -9.55 34.34 17.86
CA GLU A 320 -11.00 34.28 17.95
C GLU A 320 -11.41 32.83 17.78
N ARG A 321 -12.25 32.34 18.68
CA ARG A 321 -12.71 30.96 18.60
C ARG A 321 -13.72 30.83 17.47
N ALA A 322 -13.36 30.04 16.45
CA ALA A 322 -14.21 29.74 15.31
C ALA A 322 -14.74 28.29 15.28
N THR A 323 -14.28 27.42 16.18
CA THR A 323 -14.54 25.98 16.13
C THR A 323 -15.28 25.45 17.37
N GLY A 324 -16.01 24.35 17.18
CA GLY A 324 -16.89 23.74 18.19
C GLY A 324 -18.11 24.60 18.55
N MET A 325 -18.58 24.51 19.80
CA MET A 325 -19.73 25.28 20.32
C MET A 325 -19.33 26.72 20.69
N ILE A 326 -19.98 27.72 20.10
CA ILE A 326 -19.75 29.16 20.29
C ILE A 326 -21.06 29.92 20.50
N ASP A 327 -21.03 31.02 21.24
CA ASP A 327 -22.25 31.78 21.59
C ASP A 327 -22.69 32.76 20.50
N LYS A 328 -21.78 33.12 19.59
CA LYS A 328 -22.01 34.05 18.49
C LYS A 328 -21.10 33.71 17.32
N LEU A 329 -21.54 34.02 16.10
CA LEU A 329 -20.71 33.87 14.91
C LEU A 329 -19.45 34.75 15.00
N PRO A 330 -18.27 34.26 14.58
CA PRO A 330 -17.04 35.06 14.55
C PRO A 330 -17.22 36.33 13.70
N GLY A 331 -16.68 37.45 14.13
CA GLY A 331 -16.85 38.75 13.47
C GLY A 331 -18.16 39.48 13.82
N CYS A 332 -18.89 39.01 14.84
CA CYS A 332 -20.14 39.62 15.32
C CYS A 332 -21.25 39.64 14.25
N ILE A 333 -21.21 38.66 13.35
CA ILE A 333 -22.10 38.56 12.21
C ILE A 333 -23.55 38.36 12.68
N ARG A 334 -24.47 39.14 12.10
CA ARG A 334 -25.90 38.97 12.32
C ARG A 334 -26.47 37.96 11.34
N VAL A 335 -27.28 37.02 11.85
CA VAL A 335 -28.05 36.10 11.00
C VAL A 335 -29.18 36.88 10.32
N THR A 336 -29.27 36.76 8.99
CA THR A 336 -30.28 37.43 8.17
C THR A 336 -31.08 36.41 7.38
N ASP A 337 -32.37 36.31 7.66
CA ASP A 337 -33.25 35.26 7.11
C ASP A 337 -33.66 35.48 5.64
N GLY A 338 -33.35 36.66 5.08
CA GLY A 338 -33.80 37.05 3.76
C GLY A 338 -35.28 37.51 3.73
N PRO A 339 -35.87 37.64 2.52
CA PRO A 339 -35.27 37.41 1.20
C PRO A 339 -34.36 38.56 0.73
N GLY A 340 -34.34 39.68 1.46
CA GLY A 340 -33.44 40.80 1.16
C GLY A 340 -31.98 40.39 1.35
N ALA A 341 -31.10 40.91 0.48
CA ALA A 341 -29.66 40.70 0.63
C ALA A 341 -29.17 41.28 1.98
N ALA A 342 -28.20 40.62 2.59
CA ALA A 342 -27.52 41.14 3.76
C ALA A 342 -26.80 42.46 3.43
N THR A 343 -26.92 43.43 4.32
CA THR A 343 -26.26 44.72 4.21
C THR A 343 -24.82 44.64 4.73
N ALA A 344 -24.00 45.66 4.47
CA ALA A 344 -22.66 45.74 5.06
C ALA A 344 -22.72 45.75 6.61
N ALA A 345 -23.72 46.42 7.19
CA ALA A 345 -23.90 46.49 8.64
C ALA A 345 -24.26 45.15 9.28
N ASP A 346 -24.82 44.20 8.51
CA ASP A 346 -25.07 42.82 8.98
C ASP A 346 -23.77 42.02 9.17
N MET A 347 -22.71 42.43 8.48
CA MET A 347 -21.41 41.77 8.44
C MET A 347 -20.30 42.59 9.12
N GLU A 348 -20.66 43.63 9.86
CA GLU A 348 -19.73 44.53 10.54
C GLU A 348 -19.89 44.42 12.05
N CYS A 349 -18.78 44.17 12.74
CA CYS A 349 -18.81 44.15 14.20
C CYS A 349 -18.92 45.59 14.75
N PRO A 350 -19.77 45.85 15.75
CA PRO A 350 -19.87 47.17 16.36
C PRO A 350 -18.52 47.65 16.90
N ALA A 351 -18.19 48.93 16.70
CA ALA A 351 -16.93 49.53 17.14
C ALA A 351 -16.69 49.43 18.67
N SER A 352 -17.76 49.23 19.46
CA SER A 352 -17.69 49.03 20.90
C SER A 352 -17.20 47.63 21.32
N VAL A 353 -17.19 46.67 20.40
CA VAL A 353 -16.73 45.31 20.65
C VAL A 353 -15.24 45.20 20.30
N PRO A 354 -14.38 44.77 21.23
CA PRO A 354 -12.96 44.55 20.93
C PRO A 354 -12.78 43.58 19.75
N GLN A 355 -12.02 44.02 18.75
CA GLN A 355 -11.69 43.17 17.61
C GLN A 355 -10.70 42.08 18.01
N ALA A 356 -10.82 40.92 17.37
CA ALA A 356 -9.83 39.86 17.48
C ALA A 356 -8.47 40.33 16.96
N SER A 357 -7.39 39.79 17.53
CA SER A 357 -6.02 40.09 17.09
C SER A 357 -5.53 39.08 16.05
N ILE A 358 -4.73 39.55 15.09
CA ILE A 358 -3.99 38.69 14.17
C ILE A 358 -2.68 38.25 14.84
N SER A 359 -2.52 36.95 15.03
CA SER A 359 -1.27 36.30 15.39
C SER A 359 -0.45 36.08 14.11
N ARG A 360 0.60 36.88 13.92
CA ARG A 360 1.48 36.76 12.74
C ARG A 360 2.14 35.38 12.74
N THR A 361 1.89 34.59 11.71
CA THR A 361 2.70 33.42 11.38
C THR A 361 3.75 33.82 10.36
N VAL A 362 4.98 33.35 10.54
CA VAL A 362 6.03 33.49 9.52
C VAL A 362 5.81 32.41 8.48
N ASP A 363 5.83 32.79 7.19
CA ASP A 363 5.78 31.83 6.09
C ASP A 363 6.89 30.79 6.25
N SER A 364 6.50 29.52 6.22
CA SER A 364 7.45 28.42 6.13
C SER A 364 8.03 28.36 4.71
N THR A 365 9.24 27.85 4.55
CA THR A 365 9.83 27.62 3.22
C THR A 365 9.80 26.13 2.89
N PRO A 366 9.73 25.74 1.60
CA PRO A 366 9.84 24.34 1.21
C PRO A 366 11.19 23.82 1.67
N ARG A 367 11.19 22.67 2.33
CA ARG A 367 12.42 21.95 2.66
C ARG A 367 12.54 20.78 1.69
N PRO A 368 13.71 20.57 1.07
CA PRO A 368 13.93 19.35 0.32
C PRO A 368 13.67 18.15 1.25
N THR A 369 12.76 17.27 0.85
CA THR A 369 12.64 15.97 1.49
C THR A 369 13.84 15.14 1.06
N PHE A 370 14.64 14.69 2.02
CA PHE A 370 15.79 13.85 1.70
C PHE A 370 15.29 12.45 1.31
N ASN A 371 15.64 12.00 0.10
CA ASN A 371 15.37 10.63 -0.36
C ASN A 371 16.69 9.84 -0.50
N PRO A 372 17.15 9.17 0.57
CA PRO A 372 18.40 8.43 0.52
C PRO A 372 18.33 7.26 -0.46
N SER A 373 19.43 7.01 -1.16
CA SER A 373 19.57 5.75 -1.90
C SER A 373 19.90 4.60 -0.93
N ILE A 374 19.47 3.38 -1.24
CA ILE A 374 19.83 2.19 -0.46
C ILE A 374 21.34 2.09 -0.28
N GLY A 375 21.77 1.76 0.93
CA GLY A 375 23.17 1.58 1.29
C GLY A 375 23.91 2.87 1.65
N THR A 376 23.30 4.05 1.42
CA THR A 376 23.85 5.33 1.86
C THR A 376 23.61 5.56 3.35
N GLU A 377 24.50 6.29 4.01
CA GLU A 377 24.30 6.71 5.40
C GLU A 377 23.25 7.81 5.47
N PHE A 378 22.33 7.71 6.44
CA PHE A 378 21.33 8.74 6.70
C PHE A 378 20.93 8.77 8.17
N GLY A 379 20.74 9.98 8.70
CA GLY A 379 20.58 10.24 10.12
C GLY A 379 21.91 10.11 10.88
N ASN A 380 21.99 9.16 11.81
CA ASN A 380 23.19 8.91 12.59
C ASN A 380 24.32 8.31 11.75
N LYS A 381 25.56 8.68 12.12
CA LYS A 381 26.80 8.05 11.60
C LYS A 381 26.70 6.53 11.75
N PHE A 382 27.01 5.79 10.67
CA PHE A 382 26.90 4.33 10.52
C PHE A 382 25.51 3.72 10.30
N ASN A 383 24.43 4.51 10.30
CA ASN A 383 23.11 3.97 9.96
C ASN A 383 22.90 4.06 8.45
N LYS A 384 22.86 2.91 7.80
CA LYS A 384 22.64 2.80 6.36
C LYS A 384 21.19 2.52 6.04
N VAL A 385 20.73 3.15 4.97
CA VAL A 385 19.38 2.99 4.46
C VAL A 385 19.21 1.58 3.89
N VAL A 386 18.20 0.86 4.38
CA VAL A 386 17.87 -0.48 3.88
C VAL A 386 16.78 -0.41 2.82
N GLY A 387 15.75 0.39 3.05
CA GLY A 387 14.62 0.51 2.11
C GLY A 387 13.31 0.87 2.80
N CYS A 388 12.21 0.69 2.08
CA CYS A 388 10.85 0.77 2.60
C CYS A 388 10.25 -0.64 2.67
N GLY A 389 10.06 -1.17 3.87
CA GLY A 389 9.50 -2.52 4.10
C GLY A 389 8.01 -2.48 4.37
N ASN A 390 7.22 -3.35 3.74
CA ASN A 390 5.82 -3.50 4.13
C ASN A 390 5.72 -4.12 5.54
N ASP A 391 4.86 -3.56 6.37
CA ASP A 391 4.56 -4.08 7.70
C ASP A 391 3.32 -4.96 7.67
N SER A 392 3.56 -6.26 7.68
CA SER A 392 2.55 -7.29 7.39
C SER A 392 1.81 -7.78 8.64
N TYR A 393 1.80 -7.00 9.73
CA TYR A 393 1.16 -7.36 11.01
C TYR A 393 -0.30 -7.83 10.85
N VAL A 394 -0.98 -7.35 9.81
CA VAL A 394 -2.41 -7.60 9.56
C VAL A 394 -2.75 -9.07 9.27
N ASN A 395 -1.79 -9.89 8.81
CA ASN A 395 -2.08 -11.26 8.35
C ASN A 395 -1.38 -12.39 9.13
N ASN A 396 -0.22 -12.14 9.77
CA ASN A 396 0.63 -13.22 10.31
C ASN A 396 1.15 -13.01 11.75
N GLY A 397 0.71 -11.94 12.45
CA GLY A 397 1.04 -11.72 13.87
C GLY A 397 2.47 -11.22 14.18
N PHE A 398 3.34 -11.06 13.18
CA PHE A 398 4.70 -10.52 13.33
C PHE A 398 4.92 -9.29 12.44
N ARG A 399 5.51 -8.24 13.01
CA ARG A 399 5.87 -7.00 12.31
C ARG A 399 7.15 -7.14 11.48
N THR A 400 7.46 -6.16 10.63
CA THR A 400 8.78 -6.08 9.95
C THR A 400 9.94 -6.00 10.95
N LEU A 401 9.77 -5.23 12.02
CA LEU A 401 10.64 -5.20 13.19
C LEU A 401 9.77 -5.36 14.44
N ASN A 402 10.04 -6.36 15.28
CA ASN A 402 9.11 -6.82 16.31
C ASN A 402 9.65 -6.74 17.74
N ALA A 403 10.98 -6.75 17.92
CA ALA A 403 11.59 -6.95 19.24
C ALA A 403 11.23 -5.86 20.26
N LEU A 404 11.33 -4.59 19.85
CA LEU A 404 11.11 -3.44 20.72
C LEU A 404 10.47 -2.30 19.95
N SER A 405 9.63 -1.50 20.58
CA SER A 405 9.05 -0.31 19.97
C SER A 405 8.89 0.86 20.93
N THR A 406 8.67 2.05 20.37
CA THR A 406 8.31 3.28 21.09
C THR A 406 7.57 4.24 20.17
N THR A 407 6.86 5.21 20.72
CA THR A 407 6.16 6.26 19.97
C THR A 407 6.56 7.62 20.52
N LEU A 408 6.85 8.59 19.65
CA LEU A 408 7.24 9.94 20.03
C LEU A 408 6.54 10.98 19.15
N THR A 409 5.90 11.97 19.75
CA THR A 409 5.20 13.04 19.01
C THR A 409 6.12 13.87 18.11
N GLY A 410 7.39 14.03 18.50
CA GLY A 410 8.46 14.67 17.71
C GLY A 410 9.48 13.67 17.17
N MET A 411 9.04 12.52 16.68
CA MET A 411 9.92 11.48 16.10
C MET A 411 10.80 12.06 14.97
N THR A 412 12.07 11.66 14.97
CA THR A 412 13.03 11.83 13.87
C THR A 412 13.69 10.48 13.58
N VAL A 413 14.34 10.38 12.42
CA VAL A 413 15.11 9.20 12.03
C VAL A 413 16.23 8.93 13.04
N GLU A 414 16.99 9.95 13.47
CA GLU A 414 18.09 9.84 14.43
C GLU A 414 17.60 9.39 15.81
N TYR A 415 16.43 9.86 16.25
CA TYR A 415 15.86 9.43 17.52
C TYR A 415 15.62 7.91 17.50
N CYS A 416 14.98 7.40 16.45
CA CYS A 416 14.70 5.97 16.35
C CYS A 416 15.98 5.13 16.24
N GLN A 417 16.91 5.54 15.38
CA GLN A 417 18.21 4.88 15.23
C GLN A 417 18.99 4.85 16.56
N THR A 418 19.04 5.98 17.28
CA THR A 418 19.69 6.07 18.60
C THR A 418 18.99 5.20 19.63
N TYR A 419 17.65 5.19 19.63
CA TYR A 419 16.83 4.42 20.56
C TYR A 419 17.10 2.91 20.44
N CYS A 420 17.18 2.41 19.21
CA CYS A 420 17.48 1.00 18.91
C CYS A 420 18.94 0.65 19.19
N THR A 421 19.87 1.47 18.70
CA THR A 421 21.32 1.20 18.81
C THR A 421 21.77 1.16 20.27
N LYS A 422 21.31 2.08 21.12
CA LYS A 422 21.64 2.10 22.57
C LYS A 422 21.14 0.88 23.33
N ARG A 423 20.21 0.11 22.76
CA ARG A 423 19.63 -1.10 23.36
C ARG A 423 20.12 -2.39 22.69
N GLY A 424 21.13 -2.28 21.83
CA GLY A 424 21.75 -3.44 21.18
C GLY A 424 20.93 -4.03 20.03
N TYR A 425 19.97 -3.29 19.45
CA TYR A 425 19.25 -3.70 18.24
C TYR A 425 19.90 -3.09 17.00
N GLN A 426 20.24 -3.95 16.03
CA GLN A 426 20.96 -3.56 14.82
C GLN A 426 20.09 -2.79 13.83
N TYR A 427 18.80 -3.14 13.74
CA TYR A 427 17.86 -2.53 12.83
C TYR A 427 16.93 -1.58 13.57
N SER A 428 16.66 -0.44 12.94
CA SER A 428 15.63 0.51 13.35
C SER A 428 14.68 0.76 12.19
N GLY A 429 13.40 0.92 12.48
CA GLY A 429 12.37 1.14 11.49
C GLY A 429 11.32 2.12 11.98
N LEU A 430 11.01 3.12 11.16
CA LEU A 430 10.00 4.13 11.48
C LEU A 430 8.71 3.82 10.74
N GLU A 431 7.58 3.85 11.42
CA GLU A 431 6.25 3.63 10.86
C GLU A 431 5.31 4.78 11.26
N ASN A 432 4.34 5.09 10.40
CA ASN A 432 3.21 5.97 10.70
C ASN A 432 3.61 7.37 11.25
N GLY A 433 4.78 7.88 10.85
CA GLY A 433 5.30 9.19 11.23
C GLY A 433 5.92 9.24 12.63
N ASN A 434 5.31 8.60 13.62
CA ASN A 434 5.67 8.79 15.03
C ASN A 434 6.08 7.51 15.78
N GLN A 435 6.12 6.36 15.10
CA GLN A 435 6.42 5.07 15.70
C GLN A 435 7.81 4.61 15.30
N CYS A 436 8.53 4.04 16.26
CA CYS A 436 9.86 3.48 16.08
C CYS A 436 9.87 2.04 16.55
N TYR A 437 10.51 1.17 15.77
CA TYR A 437 10.64 -0.24 16.05
C TYR A 437 12.08 -0.68 15.86
N CYS A 438 12.49 -1.65 16.65
CA CYS A 438 13.85 -2.16 16.67
C CYS A 438 13.82 -3.68 16.57
N ASP A 439 14.83 -4.24 15.92
CA ASP A 439 15.05 -5.67 15.93
C ASP A 439 16.52 -6.01 15.64
N LEU A 440 16.90 -7.26 15.88
CA LEU A 440 18.21 -7.80 15.50
C LEU A 440 18.23 -8.25 14.03
N ALA A 441 17.06 -8.49 13.43
CA ALA A 441 16.91 -8.80 12.02
C ALA A 441 15.61 -8.20 11.46
N ILE A 442 15.56 -7.95 10.16
CA ILE A 442 14.30 -7.64 9.47
C ILE A 442 13.52 -8.94 9.31
N ASN A 443 12.21 -8.89 9.55
CA ASN A 443 11.32 -10.01 9.28
C ASN A 443 11.47 -10.41 7.81
N PRO A 444 11.93 -11.63 7.50
CA PRO A 444 12.20 -12.03 6.12
C PRO A 444 10.93 -12.19 5.28
N THR A 445 9.73 -12.07 5.87
CA THR A 445 8.46 -11.98 5.13
C THR A 445 8.15 -10.56 4.64
N ALA A 446 8.90 -9.56 5.12
CA ALA A 446 8.74 -8.19 4.68
C ALA A 446 9.36 -8.01 3.29
N ILE A 447 8.55 -7.53 2.35
CA ILE A 447 8.96 -7.02 1.05
C ILE A 447 9.56 -5.64 1.27
N VAL A 448 10.86 -5.53 1.07
CA VAL A 448 11.60 -4.27 1.17
C VAL A 448 11.87 -3.73 -0.23
N ALA A 449 11.20 -2.63 -0.57
CA ALA A 449 11.36 -1.93 -1.83
C ALA A 449 12.42 -0.83 -1.75
N ASN A 450 12.95 -0.43 -2.90
CA ASN A 450 13.80 0.75 -3.02
C ASN A 450 13.00 2.02 -2.69
N GLN A 451 13.61 2.94 -1.93
CA GLN A 451 13.03 4.21 -1.48
C GLN A 451 12.76 5.20 -2.63
N ALA A 452 13.25 4.92 -3.84
CA ALA A 452 13.09 5.77 -5.01
C ALA A 452 11.62 5.98 -5.47
N ASN A 453 10.64 5.24 -4.92
CA ASN A 453 9.24 5.44 -5.25
C ASN A 453 8.37 5.60 -3.99
N PHE A 454 8.32 6.82 -3.45
CA PHE A 454 7.49 7.20 -2.29
C PHE A 454 6.00 6.88 -2.45
N THR A 455 5.51 6.70 -3.67
CA THR A 455 4.11 6.33 -3.95
C THR A 455 3.72 4.96 -3.38
N LYS A 456 4.68 4.11 -2.99
CA LYS A 456 4.39 2.72 -2.55
C LYS A 456 4.38 2.47 -1.04
N GLY A 457 4.47 3.49 -0.19
CA GLY A 457 4.05 3.33 1.22
C GLY A 457 4.84 4.06 2.30
N CYS A 458 6.13 4.37 2.10
CA CYS A 458 6.89 5.21 3.05
C CYS A 458 6.81 6.67 2.64
N ASN A 459 5.68 7.31 2.89
CA ASN A 459 5.39 8.67 2.45
C ASN A 459 4.95 9.60 3.59
N ILE A 460 5.08 9.18 4.85
CA ILE A 460 4.74 10.01 6.01
C ILE A 460 5.98 10.73 6.51
N PHE A 461 5.91 12.06 6.61
CA PHE A 461 7.02 12.86 7.12
C PHE A 461 7.19 12.70 8.63
N CYS A 462 8.43 12.80 9.08
CA CYS A 462 8.73 12.82 10.51
C CYS A 462 8.20 14.12 11.14
N PRO A 463 7.43 14.05 12.24
CA PRO A 463 6.88 15.23 12.89
C PRO A 463 7.97 16.07 13.58
N GLY A 464 9.09 15.47 13.99
CA GLY A 464 10.24 16.17 14.57
C GLY A 464 11.16 16.81 13.51
N ASN A 465 11.18 16.29 12.29
CA ASN A 465 11.93 16.87 11.16
C ASN A 465 11.25 16.55 9.82
N ARG A 466 10.53 17.52 9.25
CA ARG A 466 9.75 17.33 8.02
C ARG A 466 10.58 17.12 6.75
N SER A 467 11.90 17.27 6.81
CA SER A 467 12.80 16.88 5.73
C SER A 467 13.04 15.36 5.68
N GLU A 468 12.62 14.62 6.70
CA GLU A 468 12.79 13.18 6.81
C GLU A 468 11.47 12.43 6.64
N ILE A 469 11.57 11.15 6.30
CA ILE A 469 10.43 10.24 6.16
C ILE A 469 10.47 9.19 7.25
N CYS A 470 9.34 9.05 7.93
CA CYS A 470 9.13 8.18 9.08
C CYS A 470 8.15 7.05 8.74
N GLY A 471 8.40 6.36 7.63
CA GLY A 471 7.57 5.27 7.14
C GLY A 471 6.25 5.73 6.54
N GLY A 472 5.23 4.89 6.66
CA GLY A 472 3.85 5.23 6.35
C GLY A 472 2.87 4.21 6.89
N ALA A 473 1.62 4.24 6.42
CA ALA A 473 0.61 3.32 6.90
C ALA A 473 0.90 1.89 6.44
N PHE A 474 1.29 1.00 7.36
CA PHE A 474 1.73 -0.38 7.07
C PHE A 474 3.05 -0.46 6.31
N TYR A 475 3.90 0.56 6.40
CA TYR A 475 5.23 0.55 5.77
C TYR A 475 6.26 1.21 6.66
N MET A 476 7.44 0.60 6.74
CA MET A 476 8.53 1.01 7.62
C MET A 476 9.71 1.50 6.82
N SER A 477 10.21 2.70 7.15
CA SER A 477 11.52 3.16 6.66
C SER A 477 12.61 2.48 7.49
N LEU A 478 13.37 1.59 6.87
CA LEU A 478 14.30 0.68 7.55
C LEU A 478 15.75 1.16 7.43
N TYR A 479 16.48 1.04 8.54
CA TYR A 479 17.89 1.38 8.65
C TYR A 479 18.66 0.25 9.34
N ASN A 480 19.91 0.06 8.94
CA ASN A 480 20.84 -0.92 9.49
C ASN A 480 22.05 -0.19 10.10
N ASN A 481 22.30 -0.39 11.39
CA ASN A 481 23.51 0.09 12.02
C ASN A 481 24.71 -0.77 11.59
N THR A 482 25.73 -0.11 11.04
CA THR A 482 26.96 -0.73 10.52
C THR A 482 28.21 -0.35 11.30
N ASP A 483 28.05 0.22 12.51
CA ASP A 483 29.16 0.56 13.39
C ASP A 483 29.98 -0.70 13.75
N PRO A 484 31.28 -0.76 13.42
CA PRO A 484 32.14 -1.89 13.78
C PRO A 484 32.27 -2.13 15.28
N ALA A 485 32.01 -1.12 16.12
CA ALA A 485 32.03 -1.22 17.57
C ALA A 485 30.68 -1.61 18.19
N PHE A 486 29.63 -1.80 17.36
CA PHE A 486 28.30 -2.15 17.82
C PHE A 486 28.29 -3.50 18.56
N LYS A 487 27.66 -3.51 19.74
CA LYS A 487 27.47 -4.72 20.54
C LYS A 487 25.98 -5.12 20.52
N PRO A 488 25.61 -6.20 19.81
CA PRO A 488 24.22 -6.64 19.77
C PRO A 488 23.75 -7.15 21.13
N THR A 489 22.46 -6.95 21.42
CA THR A 489 21.81 -7.57 22.59
C THR A 489 21.70 -9.08 22.39
N THR A 490 21.72 -9.83 23.49
CA THR A 490 21.43 -11.27 23.50
C THR A 490 19.96 -11.58 23.80
N ASP A 491 19.12 -10.56 24.00
CA ASP A 491 17.68 -10.74 24.22
C ASP A 491 16.97 -11.06 22.89
N LEU A 492 16.66 -12.33 22.69
CA LEU A 492 15.94 -12.81 21.52
C LEU A 492 14.42 -12.90 21.76
N THR A 493 13.91 -12.62 22.96
CA THR A 493 12.56 -13.05 23.39
C THR A 493 11.41 -12.57 22.51
N LYS A 494 11.57 -11.44 21.85
CA LYS A 494 10.57 -10.83 20.95
C LYS A 494 11.09 -10.57 19.54
N SER A 495 12.35 -10.93 19.28
CA SER A 495 12.99 -10.70 18.00
C SER A 495 12.44 -11.65 16.94
N VAL A 496 12.30 -11.14 15.71
CA VAL A 496 11.97 -11.98 14.56
C VAL A 496 13.03 -13.05 14.28
N ILE A 497 14.22 -12.96 14.88
CA ILE A 497 15.23 -14.03 14.86
C ILE A 497 14.69 -15.33 15.47
N GLN A 498 13.76 -15.30 16.42
CA GLN A 498 13.15 -16.55 16.92
C GLN A 498 12.46 -17.36 15.82
N LEU A 499 12.02 -16.70 14.75
CA LEU A 499 11.43 -17.37 13.61
C LEU A 499 12.49 -18.10 12.76
N THR A 500 13.79 -17.87 12.92
CA THR A 500 14.85 -18.52 12.11
C THR A 500 15.12 -19.99 12.46
N VAL A 501 14.47 -20.52 13.49
CA VAL A 501 14.41 -21.97 13.76
C VAL A 501 13.16 -22.54 13.11
N PRO A 502 13.20 -23.76 12.54
CA PRO A 502 11.99 -24.41 12.08
C PRO A 502 10.98 -24.57 13.22
N VAL A 503 9.72 -24.26 12.93
CA VAL A 503 8.62 -24.40 13.90
C VAL A 503 8.13 -25.85 13.97
N ALA A 504 7.39 -26.18 15.03
CA ALA A 504 6.73 -27.48 15.11
C ALA A 504 5.81 -27.71 13.89
N PRO A 505 5.71 -28.94 13.35
CA PRO A 505 6.35 -30.17 13.83
C PRO A 505 7.78 -30.42 13.30
N PHE A 506 8.28 -29.59 12.39
CA PHE A 506 9.55 -29.81 11.68
C PHE A 506 10.80 -29.53 12.53
N ASN A 507 10.65 -28.81 13.64
CA ASN A 507 11.71 -28.59 14.61
C ASN A 507 12.38 -29.88 15.10
N LYS A 508 11.62 -30.99 15.22
CA LYS A 508 12.14 -32.29 15.69
C LYS A 508 13.00 -33.01 14.67
N THR A 509 12.82 -32.72 13.38
CA THR A 509 13.55 -33.37 12.28
C THR A 509 14.61 -32.46 11.68
N TYR A 510 14.78 -31.25 12.21
CA TYR A 510 15.77 -30.32 11.71
C TYR A 510 17.20 -30.79 12.04
N VAL A 511 18.01 -30.91 11.00
CA VAL A 511 19.41 -31.35 11.10
C VAL A 511 20.34 -30.15 11.25
N GLY A 512 20.04 -29.03 10.58
CA GLY A 512 20.83 -27.81 10.64
C GLY A 512 20.94 -27.09 9.29
N CYS A 513 21.65 -25.97 9.29
CA CYS A 513 21.96 -25.23 8.08
C CYS A 513 23.22 -25.81 7.42
N ALA A 514 23.11 -26.29 6.19
CA ALA A 514 24.20 -26.90 5.43
C ALA A 514 24.74 -25.96 4.35
N THR A 515 26.05 -25.95 4.12
CA THR A 515 26.63 -25.36 2.90
C THR A 515 26.45 -26.28 1.71
N GLU A 516 26.54 -25.70 0.51
CA GLU A 516 26.71 -26.48 -0.71
C GLU A 516 28.00 -27.31 -0.73
N GLY A 517 28.02 -28.32 -1.60
CA GLY A 517 29.16 -29.23 -1.79
C GLY A 517 30.27 -28.63 -2.65
N SER A 518 31.44 -29.28 -2.67
CA SER A 518 32.57 -28.85 -3.51
C SER A 518 32.24 -29.11 -4.99
N GLY A 519 31.71 -28.09 -5.68
CA GLY A 519 31.35 -28.17 -7.10
C GLY A 519 29.94 -28.72 -7.38
N GLY A 520 29.03 -28.72 -6.39
CA GLY A 520 27.67 -29.19 -6.61
C GLY A 520 26.74 -29.06 -5.40
N ARG A 521 25.52 -29.61 -5.52
CA ARG A 521 24.47 -29.51 -4.50
C ARG A 521 24.75 -30.37 -3.26
N ALA A 522 24.39 -29.86 -2.07
CA ALA A 522 24.49 -30.54 -0.79
C ALA A 522 23.63 -31.81 -0.75
N LEU A 523 22.42 -31.74 -1.31
CA LEU A 523 21.55 -32.89 -1.56
C LEU A 523 21.36 -33.02 -3.07
N ASN A 524 21.86 -34.12 -3.65
CA ASN A 524 22.10 -34.25 -5.09
C ASN A 524 21.28 -35.35 -5.78
N SER A 525 20.16 -35.81 -5.19
CA SER A 525 19.33 -36.85 -5.81
C SER A 525 18.26 -36.27 -6.76
N SER A 526 17.41 -35.38 -6.28
CA SER A 526 16.34 -34.78 -7.09
C SER A 526 15.95 -33.41 -6.55
N THR A 527 15.35 -32.60 -7.41
CA THR A 527 14.94 -31.21 -7.11
C THR A 527 13.47 -30.98 -7.45
N LEU A 528 12.81 -30.13 -6.68
CA LEU A 528 11.49 -29.59 -6.94
C LEU A 528 11.52 -28.08 -6.68
N ILE A 529 11.10 -27.27 -7.67
CA ILE A 529 10.94 -25.82 -7.51
C ILE A 529 9.44 -25.53 -7.52
N ASN A 530 8.94 -24.77 -6.55
CA ASN A 530 7.51 -24.45 -6.45
C ASN A 530 7.31 -23.00 -5.98
N THR A 531 6.55 -22.21 -6.73
CA THR A 531 6.22 -20.81 -6.37
C THR A 531 5.41 -20.69 -5.08
N ASN A 532 4.88 -21.79 -4.54
CA ASN A 532 4.17 -21.86 -3.27
C ASN A 532 4.81 -22.91 -2.33
N MET A 533 6.14 -23.01 -2.30
CA MET A 533 6.89 -24.03 -1.54
C MET A 533 6.69 -23.93 -0.02
N THR A 534 6.62 -25.08 0.65
CA THR A 534 6.53 -25.26 2.10
C THR A 534 7.38 -26.46 2.54
N LEU A 535 7.71 -26.54 3.82
CA LEU A 535 8.36 -27.72 4.41
C LEU A 535 7.55 -29.00 4.20
N ALA A 536 6.22 -28.92 4.30
CA ALA A 536 5.34 -30.08 4.10
C ALA A 536 5.40 -30.61 2.67
N GLN A 537 5.42 -29.73 1.67
CA GLN A 537 5.56 -30.14 0.26
C GLN A 537 6.93 -30.76 -0.02
N CYS A 538 8.00 -30.20 0.53
CA CYS A 538 9.33 -30.76 0.33
C CYS A 538 9.50 -32.10 1.07
N ALA A 539 8.95 -32.23 2.27
CA ALA A 539 8.86 -33.49 2.98
C ALA A 539 8.10 -34.54 2.14
N ALA A 540 6.90 -34.23 1.65
CA ALA A 540 6.11 -35.13 0.80
C ALA A 540 6.84 -35.51 -0.51
N PHE A 541 7.61 -34.59 -1.08
CA PHE A 541 8.46 -34.88 -2.23
C PHE A 541 9.56 -35.90 -1.88
N ALA A 542 10.21 -35.76 -0.71
CA ALA A 542 11.18 -36.72 -0.21
C ALA A 542 10.58 -38.10 0.09
N GLU A 543 9.34 -38.16 0.59
CA GLU A 543 8.59 -39.42 0.74
C GLU A 543 8.36 -40.09 -0.62
N THR A 544 7.92 -39.31 -1.61
CA THR A 544 7.67 -39.79 -2.98
C THR A 544 8.95 -40.37 -3.59
N LYS A 545 10.10 -39.72 -3.36
CA LYS A 545 11.41 -40.17 -3.84
C LYS A 545 12.11 -41.21 -2.95
N ASN A 546 11.54 -41.53 -1.78
CA ASN A 546 12.16 -42.39 -0.75
C ASN A 546 13.61 -42.01 -0.43
N THR A 547 13.79 -40.75 -0.02
CA THR A 547 15.11 -40.20 0.34
C THR A 547 15.23 -39.95 1.83
N ALA A 548 16.43 -40.13 2.41
CA ALA A 548 16.65 -40.00 3.85
C ALA A 548 16.62 -38.57 4.36
N PHE A 549 16.89 -37.59 3.49
CA PHE A 549 16.93 -36.17 3.82
C PHE A 549 16.25 -35.33 2.76
N TYR A 550 15.71 -34.20 3.21
CA TYR A 550 15.28 -33.11 2.35
C TYR A 550 15.85 -31.80 2.88
N GLY A 551 16.06 -30.86 1.98
CA GLY A 551 16.61 -29.56 2.30
C GLY A 551 16.03 -28.52 1.38
N LEU A 552 15.87 -27.31 1.90
CA LEU A 552 15.30 -26.22 1.14
C LEU A 552 16.33 -25.10 1.00
N GLU A 553 16.40 -24.53 -0.20
CA GLU A 553 17.28 -23.43 -0.58
C GLU A 553 16.47 -22.33 -1.27
N ASN A 554 17.01 -21.11 -1.28
CA ASN A 554 16.49 -20.00 -2.08
C ASN A 554 14.97 -19.90 -2.05
N PHE A 555 14.34 -19.94 -0.87
CA PHE A 555 12.90 -19.74 -0.61
C PHE A 555 11.89 -20.71 -1.28
N ASN A 556 12.17 -21.25 -2.46
CA ASN A 556 11.24 -22.04 -3.27
C ASN A 556 11.82 -23.37 -3.79
N GLU A 557 13.08 -23.67 -3.51
CA GLU A 557 13.77 -24.85 -4.03
C GLU A 557 13.82 -25.93 -2.95
N CYS A 558 13.41 -27.14 -3.32
CA CYS A 558 13.49 -28.34 -2.50
C CYS A 558 14.46 -29.33 -3.14
N TYR A 559 15.46 -29.74 -2.37
CA TYR A 559 16.46 -30.73 -2.75
C TYR A 559 16.33 -31.94 -1.84
N VAL A 560 16.47 -33.14 -2.40
CA VAL A 560 16.37 -34.39 -1.64
C VAL A 560 17.59 -35.27 -1.86
N GLY A 561 17.92 -36.12 -0.89
CA GLY A 561 19.11 -36.97 -0.96
C GLY A 561 19.20 -37.99 0.17
N ASN A 562 20.13 -38.94 0.04
CA ASN A 562 20.38 -39.98 1.06
C ASN A 562 21.59 -39.68 1.96
N GLY A 563 22.17 -38.49 1.81
CA GLY A 563 23.32 -38.01 2.58
C GLY A 563 23.81 -36.69 1.99
N LEU A 564 24.68 -35.99 2.73
CA LEU A 564 25.33 -34.79 2.24
C LEU A 564 26.42 -35.16 1.22
N ALA A 565 26.46 -34.44 0.10
CA ALA A 565 27.49 -34.59 -0.91
C ALA A 565 28.88 -34.19 -0.39
N SER A 566 29.94 -34.64 -1.07
CA SER A 566 31.32 -34.31 -0.70
C SER A 566 31.54 -32.79 -0.61
N GLY A 567 32.12 -32.34 0.51
CA GLY A 567 32.39 -30.92 0.78
C GLY A 567 31.26 -30.15 1.44
N ALA A 568 30.02 -30.65 1.43
CA ALA A 568 28.91 -30.04 2.17
C ALA A 568 29.06 -30.29 3.68
N LYS A 569 28.82 -29.26 4.50
CA LYS A 569 28.93 -29.34 5.97
C LYS A 569 27.78 -28.63 6.63
N ILE A 570 27.31 -29.17 7.76
CA ILE A 570 26.43 -28.41 8.67
C ILE A 570 27.28 -27.32 9.32
N VAL A 571 26.91 -26.06 9.11
CA VAL A 571 27.68 -24.88 9.55
C VAL A 571 27.05 -24.13 10.71
N ASP A 572 25.81 -24.45 11.06
CA ASP A 572 25.15 -23.87 12.22
C ASP A 572 24.48 -24.97 13.04
N THR A 573 25.09 -25.26 14.19
CA THR A 573 24.58 -26.17 15.22
C THR A 573 24.28 -25.36 16.48
N ALA A 574 23.00 -25.00 16.69
CA ALA A 574 22.32 -24.65 17.95
C ALA A 574 23.00 -23.71 18.99
N THR A 575 24.19 -23.15 18.75
CA THR A 575 25.00 -22.43 19.74
C THR A 575 25.13 -20.94 19.43
N ASP A 576 24.98 -20.52 18.15
CA ASP A 576 24.80 -19.11 17.78
C ASP A 576 24.00 -18.96 16.47
N ILE A 577 22.68 -18.89 16.60
CA ILE A 577 21.76 -18.77 15.47
C ILE A 577 21.84 -17.41 14.75
N SER A 578 22.47 -16.40 15.36
CA SER A 578 22.66 -15.09 14.73
C SER A 578 23.60 -15.17 13.52
N LEU A 579 24.38 -16.25 13.42
CA LEU A 579 25.32 -16.54 12.34
C LEU A 579 24.73 -17.43 11.23
N SER A 580 23.51 -17.95 11.39
CA SER A 580 22.91 -18.87 10.42
C SER A 580 22.87 -18.27 9.01
N LYS A 581 23.22 -19.01 7.97
CA LYS A 581 22.98 -18.58 6.58
C LYS A 581 21.57 -18.92 6.08
N CYS A 582 20.86 -19.77 6.81
CA CYS A 582 19.54 -20.24 6.44
C CYS A 582 18.44 -19.32 7.00
N ARG A 583 18.30 -18.13 6.40
CA ARG A 583 17.35 -17.10 6.86
C ARG A 583 16.16 -16.87 5.94
N TYR A 584 16.15 -17.52 4.77
CA TYR A 584 15.08 -17.35 3.78
C TYR A 584 13.83 -18.09 4.21
N ARG A 585 12.67 -17.55 3.81
CA ARG A 585 11.36 -18.13 4.10
C ARG A 585 10.83 -18.93 2.95
N CYS A 586 10.00 -19.91 3.27
CA CYS A 586 9.28 -20.66 2.28
C CYS A 586 8.22 -19.77 1.64
N VAL A 587 8.19 -19.67 0.31
CA VAL A 587 7.25 -18.77 -0.40
C VAL A 587 5.78 -19.09 -0.10
N GLY A 588 5.46 -20.36 0.15
CA GLY A 588 4.10 -20.80 0.49
C GLY A 588 3.78 -20.87 1.99
N ASN A 589 4.76 -20.71 2.87
CA ASN A 589 4.51 -20.54 4.30
C ASN A 589 5.64 -19.78 4.96
N PHE A 590 5.39 -18.50 5.14
CA PHE A 590 6.31 -17.51 5.67
C PHE A 590 6.72 -17.71 7.14
N SER A 591 6.05 -18.61 7.89
CA SER A 591 6.50 -19.03 9.23
C SER A 591 7.62 -20.08 9.21
N GLN A 592 7.96 -20.61 8.03
CA GLN A 592 8.91 -21.71 7.86
C GLN A 592 10.24 -21.25 7.25
N VAL A 593 11.33 -21.96 7.54
CA VAL A 593 12.70 -21.65 7.06
C VAL A 593 13.04 -22.52 5.85
N CYS A 594 13.41 -21.87 4.74
CA CYS A 594 13.73 -22.49 3.46
C CYS A 594 15.13 -22.10 2.96
N GLY A 595 16.14 -22.30 3.80
CA GLY A 595 17.54 -22.11 3.43
C GLY A 595 17.97 -20.65 3.30
N GLY A 596 18.90 -20.38 2.41
CA GLY A 596 19.50 -19.08 2.11
C GLY A 596 20.33 -19.14 0.84
N SER A 597 20.99 -18.05 0.47
CA SER A 597 21.87 -18.06 -0.71
C SER A 597 23.09 -18.97 -0.47
N GLY A 598 23.16 -20.10 -1.18
CA GLY A 598 24.22 -21.09 -1.03
C GLY A 598 24.16 -21.88 0.28
N ALA A 599 22.99 -21.95 0.91
CA ALA A 599 22.80 -22.61 2.20
C ALA A 599 21.43 -23.31 2.31
N LEU A 600 21.41 -24.57 2.72
CA LEU A 600 20.21 -25.39 2.79
C LEU A 600 19.76 -25.60 4.24
N SER A 601 18.48 -25.37 4.52
CA SER A 601 17.87 -25.86 5.77
C SER A 601 17.58 -27.35 5.62
N VAL A 602 18.37 -28.21 6.27
CA VAL A 602 18.30 -29.67 6.10
C VAL A 602 17.46 -30.32 7.19
N TYR A 603 16.65 -31.30 6.80
CA TYR A 603 15.76 -32.07 7.65
C TYR A 603 15.91 -33.57 7.36
N SER A 604 15.81 -34.39 8.40
CA SER A 604 15.65 -35.84 8.25
C SER A 604 14.24 -36.18 7.79
N ASN A 605 14.10 -37.21 6.94
CA ASN A 605 12.81 -37.73 6.49
C ASN A 605 12.37 -38.94 7.34
N PRO A 606 11.37 -38.80 8.24
CA PRO A 606 10.91 -39.91 9.07
C PRO A 606 10.27 -41.07 8.28
N ALA A 607 9.79 -40.80 7.06
CA ALA A 607 9.14 -41.81 6.22
C ALA A 607 10.12 -42.63 5.35
N TYR A 608 11.42 -42.32 5.40
CA TYR A 608 12.44 -43.03 4.65
C TYR A 608 12.48 -44.52 5.03
N LYS A 609 12.41 -45.39 4.02
CA LYS A 609 12.59 -46.83 4.18
C LYS A 609 13.83 -47.26 3.41
N PRO A 610 14.86 -47.83 4.09
CA PRO A 610 16.08 -48.22 3.39
C PRO A 610 15.79 -49.33 2.39
N VAL A 611 16.32 -49.19 1.17
CA VAL A 611 16.17 -50.17 0.10
C VAL A 611 16.89 -51.47 0.48
N GLN A 612 16.24 -52.61 0.27
CA GLN A 612 16.76 -53.91 0.67
C GLN A 612 16.87 -54.87 -0.53
N ILE A 613 17.79 -55.82 -0.44
CA ILE A 613 17.67 -57.08 -1.18
C ILE A 613 16.65 -57.91 -0.43
N VAL A 614 15.53 -58.27 -1.07
CA VAL A 614 14.48 -59.06 -0.43
C VAL A 614 15.09 -60.40 0.02
N PRO A 615 15.03 -60.76 1.30
CA PRO A 615 15.72 -61.96 1.80
C PRO A 615 15.03 -63.26 1.34
N ASN A 616 13.71 -63.27 1.28
CA ASN A 616 12.91 -64.39 0.81
C ASN A 616 11.54 -63.95 0.28
N VAL A 617 10.95 -64.76 -0.62
CA VAL A 617 9.55 -64.68 -1.03
C VAL A 617 9.01 -66.11 -1.13
N GLY A 618 8.13 -66.49 -0.21
CA GLY A 618 7.64 -67.87 -0.13
C GLY A 618 8.79 -68.87 0.03
N LYS A 619 8.88 -69.85 -0.87
CA LYS A 619 9.94 -70.89 -0.84
C LYS A 619 11.30 -70.41 -1.39
N TYR A 620 11.35 -69.24 -2.02
CA TYR A 620 12.55 -68.72 -2.65
C TYR A 620 13.35 -67.86 -1.68
N ASN A 621 14.63 -68.19 -1.51
CA ASN A 621 15.57 -67.44 -0.68
C ASN A 621 16.61 -66.74 -1.57
N SER A 622 16.99 -65.51 -1.22
CA SER A 622 18.06 -64.80 -1.92
C SER A 622 19.39 -65.57 -1.81
N LYS A 623 20.11 -65.65 -2.92
CA LYS A 623 21.44 -66.30 -3.02
C LYS A 623 22.55 -65.31 -3.34
N GLY A 624 22.28 -64.01 -3.21
CA GLY A 624 23.19 -62.97 -3.64
C GLY A 624 22.99 -62.63 -5.12
N CYS A 625 24.04 -62.08 -5.73
CA CYS A 625 23.98 -61.60 -7.10
C CYS A 625 24.73 -62.57 -8.02
N VAL A 626 24.30 -62.70 -9.27
CA VAL A 626 24.96 -63.54 -10.26
C VAL A 626 25.32 -62.70 -11.47
N GLN A 627 26.59 -62.70 -11.83
CA GLN A 627 27.06 -62.07 -13.05
C GLN A 627 26.78 -62.99 -14.25
N GLU A 628 26.31 -62.41 -15.35
CA GLU A 628 26.08 -63.12 -16.60
C GLU A 628 27.37 -63.79 -17.15
N PRO A 629 27.27 -64.87 -17.95
CA PRO A 629 28.44 -65.51 -18.54
C PRO A 629 29.27 -64.56 -19.42
N THR A 630 30.59 -64.54 -19.21
CA THR A 630 31.51 -63.64 -19.94
C THR A 630 31.64 -63.97 -21.43
N THR A 631 31.29 -65.19 -21.83
CA THR A 631 31.27 -65.65 -23.23
C THR A 631 29.98 -65.29 -23.98
N GLY A 632 29.08 -64.54 -23.34
CA GLY A 632 27.74 -64.25 -23.86
C GLY A 632 26.73 -65.35 -23.50
N GLY A 633 25.46 -64.95 -23.33
CA GLY A 633 24.36 -65.83 -22.92
C GLY A 633 23.65 -65.36 -21.66
N ARG A 634 22.81 -66.22 -21.09
CA ARG A 634 22.05 -65.97 -19.85
C ARG A 634 22.43 -66.96 -18.76
N ALA A 635 22.52 -66.48 -17.52
CA ALA A 635 22.74 -67.24 -16.30
C ALA A 635 21.56 -68.17 -16.01
N LEU A 636 20.35 -67.81 -16.47
CA LEU A 636 19.13 -68.61 -16.39
C LEU A 636 18.47 -68.68 -17.78
N LYS A 637 18.33 -69.88 -18.35
CA LYS A 637 17.82 -70.11 -19.73
C LYS A 637 16.42 -70.74 -19.80
N GLY A 638 15.71 -70.86 -18.70
CA GLY A 638 14.41 -71.53 -18.64
C GLY A 638 13.27 -70.67 -19.20
N GLY A 639 12.74 -69.77 -18.38
CA GLY A 639 11.67 -68.85 -18.75
C GLY A 639 12.11 -67.41 -18.56
N SER A 640 11.52 -66.46 -19.29
CA SER A 640 11.74 -65.04 -19.03
C SER A 640 10.49 -64.21 -19.24
N THR A 641 10.43 -63.05 -18.60
CA THR A 641 9.40 -62.03 -18.81
C THR A 641 9.97 -60.66 -18.46
N THR A 642 9.41 -59.59 -19.01
CA THR A 642 9.79 -58.21 -18.66
C THR A 642 8.50 -57.43 -18.40
N THR A 643 8.44 -56.70 -17.30
CA THR A 643 7.28 -55.85 -16.99
C THR A 643 7.75 -54.47 -16.52
N THR A 644 6.98 -53.44 -16.86
CA THR A 644 7.25 -52.05 -16.46
C THR A 644 7.06 -51.82 -14.95
N ASP A 645 6.45 -52.77 -14.26
CA ASP A 645 6.11 -52.72 -12.84
C ASP A 645 6.69 -53.94 -12.08
N MET A 646 7.84 -54.43 -12.52
CA MET A 646 8.52 -55.59 -11.97
C MET A 646 8.79 -55.43 -10.47
N THR A 647 8.55 -56.50 -9.71
CA THR A 647 8.97 -56.66 -8.31
C THR A 647 9.62 -58.03 -8.13
N VAL A 648 10.32 -58.23 -7.01
CA VAL A 648 10.90 -59.54 -6.68
C VAL A 648 9.80 -60.61 -6.63
N GLU A 649 8.65 -60.29 -6.04
CA GLU A 649 7.51 -61.20 -5.90
C GLU A 649 6.89 -61.56 -7.25
N LYS A 650 6.80 -60.61 -8.20
CA LYS A 650 6.28 -60.89 -9.54
C LYS A 650 7.18 -61.84 -10.30
N CYS A 651 8.50 -61.63 -10.24
CA CYS A 651 9.43 -62.53 -10.89
C CYS A 651 9.38 -63.94 -10.29
N ILE A 652 9.37 -64.03 -8.96
CA ILE A 652 9.28 -65.33 -8.27
C ILE A 652 7.95 -66.02 -8.56
N LYS A 653 6.82 -65.30 -8.57
CA LYS A 653 5.51 -65.86 -8.95
C LYS A 653 5.53 -66.39 -10.38
N TYR A 654 6.16 -65.67 -11.32
CA TYR A 654 6.30 -66.10 -12.70
C TYR A 654 7.12 -67.39 -12.81
N CYS A 655 8.30 -67.44 -12.17
CA CYS A 655 9.17 -68.61 -12.21
C CYS A 655 8.57 -69.83 -11.50
N LEU A 656 7.88 -69.62 -10.37
CA LEU A 656 7.15 -70.65 -9.67
C LEU A 656 6.01 -71.21 -10.54
N GLY A 657 5.24 -70.36 -11.20
CA GLY A 657 4.17 -70.77 -12.13
C GLY A 657 4.66 -71.57 -13.33
N LYS A 658 5.96 -71.50 -13.65
CA LYS A 658 6.63 -72.29 -14.69
C LYS A 658 7.45 -73.47 -14.15
N ASN A 659 7.32 -73.77 -12.84
CA ASN A 659 7.99 -74.87 -12.17
C ASN A 659 9.53 -74.83 -12.26
N PHE A 660 10.12 -73.62 -12.24
CA PHE A 660 11.57 -73.43 -12.14
C PHE A 660 12.00 -73.25 -10.69
N ARG A 661 13.24 -73.60 -10.33
CA ARG A 661 13.80 -73.47 -8.96
C ARG A 661 14.63 -72.22 -8.75
N PHE A 662 15.07 -71.59 -9.82
CA PHE A 662 15.79 -70.33 -9.81
C PHE A 662 14.96 -69.23 -10.45
N ALA A 663 14.98 -68.06 -9.82
CA ALA A 663 14.44 -66.81 -10.32
C ALA A 663 15.52 -65.74 -10.17
N GLY A 664 15.74 -64.94 -11.20
CA GLY A 664 16.74 -63.87 -11.21
C GLY A 664 16.12 -62.62 -11.81
N ILE A 665 16.31 -61.48 -11.16
CA ILE A 665 15.89 -60.19 -11.73
C ILE A 665 17.13 -59.42 -12.18
N GLU A 666 17.09 -58.93 -13.42
CA GLU A 666 18.15 -58.15 -14.07
C GLU A 666 17.59 -56.80 -14.55
N TYR A 667 18.47 -55.80 -14.65
CA TYR A 667 18.20 -54.54 -15.33
C TYR A 667 16.91 -53.83 -14.86
N GLY A 668 16.55 -53.96 -13.57
CA GLY A 668 15.37 -53.37 -12.95
C GLY A 668 14.05 -54.06 -13.31
N SER A 669 13.85 -54.46 -14.57
CA SER A 669 12.55 -54.90 -15.08
C SER A 669 12.50 -56.30 -15.68
N GLN A 670 13.64 -56.99 -15.82
CA GLN A 670 13.74 -58.26 -16.54
C GLN A 670 13.80 -59.42 -15.55
N CYS A 671 12.92 -60.39 -15.72
CA CYS A 671 12.86 -61.60 -14.91
C CYS A 671 13.30 -62.81 -15.74
N TYR A 672 14.19 -63.62 -15.18
CA TYR A 672 14.71 -64.85 -15.76
C TYR A 672 14.52 -66.01 -14.78
N CYS A 673 14.21 -67.19 -15.31
CA CYS A 673 13.93 -68.41 -14.56
C CYS A 673 14.81 -69.55 -15.07
N GLY A 674 15.16 -70.49 -14.22
CA GLY A 674 15.93 -71.67 -14.63
C GLY A 674 15.82 -72.83 -13.65
N SER A 675 16.14 -74.03 -14.13
CA SER A 675 16.28 -75.22 -13.28
C SER A 675 17.67 -75.30 -12.64
N GLN A 676 18.64 -74.56 -13.19
CA GLN A 676 20.02 -74.47 -12.76
C GLN A 676 20.58 -73.09 -13.16
N VAL A 677 21.71 -72.72 -12.57
CA VAL A 677 22.53 -71.59 -13.02
C VAL A 677 23.52 -72.11 -14.06
N GLU A 678 23.58 -71.48 -15.23
CA GLU A 678 24.37 -71.95 -16.37
C GLU A 678 25.89 -71.84 -16.12
N ALA A 679 26.66 -72.75 -16.71
CA ALA A 679 28.11 -72.72 -16.65
C ALA A 679 28.66 -71.40 -17.24
N GLY A 680 29.61 -70.79 -16.52
CA GLY A 680 30.18 -69.49 -16.87
C GLY A 680 29.56 -68.29 -16.15
N ALA A 681 28.37 -68.45 -15.53
CA ALA A 681 27.83 -67.43 -14.62
C ALA A 681 28.49 -67.53 -13.23
N THR A 682 28.72 -66.39 -12.57
CA THR A 682 29.45 -66.34 -11.29
C THR A 682 28.61 -65.71 -10.18
N THR A 683 28.42 -66.42 -9.07
CA THR A 683 27.76 -65.87 -7.87
C THR A 683 28.71 -64.98 -7.09
N ILE A 684 28.29 -63.75 -6.81
CA ILE A 684 29.04 -62.73 -6.08
C ILE A 684 28.19 -62.10 -4.97
N LYS A 685 28.87 -61.48 -3.99
CA LYS A 685 28.17 -60.62 -3.03
C LYS A 685 27.61 -59.41 -3.77
N CYS A 686 26.34 -59.10 -3.54
CA CYS A 686 25.71 -57.93 -4.13
C CYS A 686 26.37 -56.63 -3.65
N ASP A 687 26.90 -55.86 -4.60
CA ASP A 687 27.28 -54.47 -4.39
C ASP A 687 26.05 -53.59 -4.66
N THR A 688 25.37 -53.19 -3.58
CA THR A 688 24.11 -52.43 -3.66
C THR A 688 24.26 -51.08 -4.35
N SER A 689 25.49 -50.53 -4.43
CA SER A 689 25.75 -49.29 -5.16
C SER A 689 25.59 -49.42 -6.67
N LYS A 690 25.63 -50.66 -7.20
CA LYS A 690 25.47 -50.97 -8.62
C LYS A 690 24.07 -51.46 -8.98
N LEU A 691 23.24 -51.76 -7.98
CA LEU A 691 21.91 -52.33 -8.20
C LEU A 691 20.87 -51.27 -8.52
N MET A 692 19.98 -51.61 -9.45
CA MET A 692 18.82 -50.83 -9.84
C MET A 692 17.64 -51.13 -8.93
N LEU A 693 16.76 -50.14 -8.74
CA LEU A 693 15.50 -50.33 -8.01
C LEU A 693 14.48 -51.06 -8.87
N CYS A 694 13.64 -51.86 -8.24
CA CYS A 694 12.47 -52.44 -8.88
C CYS A 694 11.45 -51.35 -9.23
N PRO A 695 10.97 -51.23 -10.48
CA PRO A 695 10.01 -50.19 -10.84
C PRO A 695 8.64 -50.40 -10.20
N GLY A 696 8.25 -51.64 -9.88
CA GLY A 696 7.03 -51.95 -9.14
C GLY A 696 7.14 -51.80 -7.62
N ASN A 697 8.35 -51.67 -7.07
CA ASN A 697 8.57 -51.49 -5.64
C ASN A 697 9.92 -50.80 -5.36
N LYS A 698 9.89 -49.48 -5.12
CA LYS A 698 11.08 -48.64 -4.86
C LYS A 698 11.89 -49.01 -3.60
N TYR A 699 11.41 -49.93 -2.77
CA TYR A 699 12.10 -50.41 -1.57
C TYR A 699 12.92 -51.70 -1.81
N GLN A 700 12.95 -52.19 -3.04
CA GLN A 700 13.61 -53.44 -3.43
C GLN A 700 14.63 -53.21 -4.54
N PHE A 701 15.74 -53.96 -4.49
CA PHE A 701 16.69 -54.04 -5.60
C PHE A 701 16.27 -55.11 -6.63
N CYS A 702 16.43 -54.82 -7.92
CA CYS A 702 16.09 -55.68 -9.05
C CYS A 702 17.26 -55.85 -10.05
N GLY A 703 18.42 -56.25 -9.53
CA GLY A 703 19.63 -56.49 -10.35
C GLY A 703 20.22 -55.22 -10.97
N ALA A 704 21.11 -55.38 -11.93
CA ALA A 704 21.72 -54.33 -12.74
C ALA A 704 22.04 -54.88 -14.14
N GLY A 705 22.69 -54.10 -15.00
CA GLY A 705 23.18 -54.62 -16.28
C GLY A 705 24.24 -55.71 -16.08
N ASN A 706 24.02 -56.89 -16.66
CA ASN A 706 24.84 -58.10 -16.52
C ASN A 706 24.94 -58.65 -15.08
N LEU A 707 24.00 -58.29 -14.19
CA LEU A 707 24.01 -58.69 -12.78
C LEU A 707 22.60 -59.00 -12.27
N LEU A 708 22.32 -60.27 -12.02
CA LEU A 708 21.03 -60.75 -11.54
C LEU A 708 20.98 -60.78 -10.02
N ASN A 709 19.90 -60.29 -9.42
CA ASN A 709 19.55 -60.65 -8.04
C ASN A 709 18.95 -62.06 -8.06
N LEU A 710 19.68 -63.08 -7.59
CA LEU A 710 19.30 -64.49 -7.70
C LEU A 710 18.53 -64.98 -6.47
N TYR A 711 17.48 -65.75 -6.72
CA TYR A 711 16.64 -66.41 -5.74
C TYR A 711 16.52 -67.90 -6.05
N TYR A 712 16.49 -68.74 -5.01
CA TYR A 712 16.44 -70.19 -5.14
C TYR A 712 15.44 -70.83 -4.18
N ALA A 713 14.66 -71.78 -4.69
CA ALA A 713 13.79 -72.67 -3.91
C ALA A 713 14.34 -74.11 -3.94
N SER A 714 14.56 -74.70 -2.76
CA SER A 714 15.02 -76.09 -2.63
C SER A 714 13.95 -77.12 -3.00
N ALA A 715 12.66 -76.75 -2.87
CA ALA A 715 11.51 -77.53 -3.30
C ALA A 715 10.45 -76.60 -3.90
N LEU A 716 9.73 -77.06 -4.93
CA LEU A 716 8.67 -76.29 -5.62
C LEU A 716 7.28 -76.55 -5.06
#